data_AF-A0A507ESP2-F1
#
_entry.id   AF-A0A507ESP2-F1
#
_cell.length_a   1.000
_cell.length_b   1.000
_cell.length_c   1.000
_cell.angle_alpha   90.00
_cell.angle_beta   90.00
_cell.angle_gamma   90.00
#
_symmetry.space_group_name_H-M   'P 1'
#
loop_
_entity.id
_entity.type
_entity.pdbx_description
1 polymer ?
#
loop_
_entity_poly.entity_id
_entity_poly.type
_entity_poly.pdbx_seq_one_letter_code
_entity_poly.pdbx_strand_id
1 'polypeptide(L)'
;MMRTRARLLGVILLLPWTLVFAQVQNQQHATGIGEEGQPQFSSQTLPDPSTYQHSVALANVGSGNYSMAFALENGGKSVRFLMRLSGVQLNRAWMGIGFGSSMLSSEFIITHLLANGSIEMHEHTERNQYAPPATHENPKNWVMEPLNGGYVNGVLFSEFRRPVDPPPPVAYPHVALSLISPQHMIWAYNPASQKNTLGHYFTYHNPNNDNGNGTPNFPNQTHGALLVDYTRATVEPIPLNPYPPKVAHGSLMFIAWLVILPMGAFISRFLRFIPNWIYFHLTAQLLGFLIIITAFAVILATIIDYHCPHAILGTTMIGLLCLQLLLGLGNRNMLRRVLPYTPRRRFIRIFHRTLGYTLLLAAIAQVALGLSILFPFEERRGLAFWIVYIIVAGIWLLLFFGAEFYRRIFLSVKDKTVPAPEVEQGNRFLEAGKPVPKGMTELAKVQDEKVYPDLLSYDWRSLDKAVLDGAILVVANGRYVYDASQWLRSHPGGQIILLAVAGTDISSDYFHEAGYDAAEFTPPRRIPTQKADRQDVTTLHQSIPSTTPPNLAPNASASMSGTTEFMETSHYLTEEDWSKIVRARRTHVHTKVAIMRLSNLLVGELHTSHKRWQKALSQGSQPTLVNEDIGDGNEDAQNRLFDPEEYRRYALTSKTLVNPNSPGHPIFRLRFCLLYPYEHRQGEPEIIYPGQAIEVQIRPHADRIPLSRYYSPVHGNMMALELLVKMYPGDGVSEYVGKQRLGERQFKIRGPLGDPLVGPERPLGFGGTGVDWVPEDMLFVSAGTGITPFLQLLQYLFLPTSVPLLANGDYTPAMSDEIALHTGDTVVVQHHYLDGWALGRNVTTGEEGAFPLPKTHPRTSTKLTLLNAVHAPQDMIGTDLIDAVLLSYPRHLQVHHVISLREGDVQNISGFVYRGHVCEAVLAQAVSSESTGDEETERRSGRHAVVCGPPQFNSAMVDQLIYKFGYQSTDVTALTSDSPYWYHHLESCNG
;
A
#
# COMPACT_ATOMS: atom_id res chain seq x y z
N MET A 1 5.31 64.38 -8.78
CA MET A 1 5.14 65.40 -7.72
C MET A 1 6.26 65.34 -6.66
N MET A 2 7.53 65.14 -7.08
CA MET A 2 8.72 65.04 -6.19
C MET A 2 9.95 65.70 -6.86
N ARG A 3 9.78 66.88 -7.47
CA ARG A 3 10.91 67.66 -8.05
C ARG A 3 10.92 69.14 -7.68
N THR A 4 10.07 69.58 -6.75
CA THR A 4 9.90 71.00 -6.39
C THR A 4 9.94 71.27 -4.88
N ARG A 5 10.79 70.54 -4.14
CA ARG A 5 11.12 70.85 -2.73
C ARG A 5 12.63 70.88 -2.43
N ALA A 6 13.47 71.10 -3.45
CA ALA A 6 14.93 71.06 -3.32
C ALA A 6 15.61 72.44 -3.18
N ARG A 7 14.87 73.55 -3.01
CA ARG A 7 15.48 74.89 -2.95
C ARG A 7 15.17 75.74 -1.70
N LEU A 8 14.43 75.20 -0.73
CA LEU A 8 14.19 75.89 0.56
C LEU A 8 14.85 75.20 1.78
N LEU A 9 15.50 74.05 1.60
CA LEU A 9 16.23 73.33 2.67
C LEU A 9 17.72 73.70 2.77
N GLY A 10 18.23 74.53 1.84
CA GLY A 10 19.65 74.88 1.75
C GLY A 10 20.19 75.82 2.84
N VAL A 11 19.33 76.38 3.70
CA VAL A 11 19.75 77.34 4.75
C VAL A 11 19.64 76.77 6.17
N ILE A 12 19.00 75.60 6.36
CA ILE A 12 18.88 74.94 7.68
C ILE A 12 19.87 73.78 7.85
N LEU A 13 20.49 73.30 6.76
CA LEU A 13 21.46 72.19 6.78
C LEU A 13 22.90 72.57 7.15
N LEU A 14 23.22 73.84 7.38
CA LEU A 14 24.59 74.28 7.73
C LEU A 14 24.86 74.35 9.24
N LEU A 15 23.83 74.31 10.08
CA LEU A 15 23.97 74.37 11.55
C LEU A 15 24.46 73.08 12.24
N PRO A 16 24.18 71.85 11.76
CA PRO A 16 24.72 70.64 12.41
C PRO A 16 26.20 70.38 12.05
N TRP A 17 26.69 70.90 10.92
CA TRP A 17 28.07 70.71 10.47
C TRP A 17 29.07 71.59 11.24
N THR A 18 28.68 72.81 11.61
CA THR A 18 29.55 73.73 12.36
C THR A 18 29.79 73.29 13.80
N LEU A 19 28.83 72.61 14.44
CA LEU A 19 28.96 72.08 15.80
C LEU A 19 29.82 70.81 15.88
N VAL A 20 29.72 69.90 14.90
CA VAL A 20 30.60 68.72 14.82
C VAL A 20 32.03 69.15 14.48
N PHE A 21 32.21 70.13 13.58
CA PHE A 21 33.52 70.75 13.32
C PHE A 21 34.13 71.40 14.58
N ALA A 22 33.32 72.04 15.43
CA ALA A 22 33.80 72.67 16.67
C ALA A 22 34.24 71.67 17.74
N GLN A 23 33.64 70.48 17.80
CA GLN A 23 34.00 69.43 18.76
C GLN A 23 35.25 68.63 18.31
N VAL A 24 35.43 68.48 16.99
CA VAL A 24 36.63 67.87 16.38
C VAL A 24 37.83 68.83 16.35
N GLN A 25 37.62 70.14 16.23
CA GLN A 25 38.69 71.16 16.27
C GLN A 25 39.44 71.24 17.60
N ASN A 26 38.87 70.70 18.69
CA ASN A 26 39.53 70.67 20.00
C ASN A 26 40.52 69.50 20.15
N GLN A 27 40.67 68.68 19.10
CA GLN A 27 41.60 67.56 19.08
C GLN A 27 42.86 67.90 18.28
N GLN A 28 44.02 67.60 18.85
CA GLN A 28 45.29 67.81 18.16
C GLN A 28 45.33 66.96 16.88
N HIS A 29 45.45 67.61 15.72
CA HIS A 29 45.68 66.98 14.40
C HIS A 29 44.48 66.46 13.59
N ALA A 30 43.24 66.82 13.94
CA ALA A 30 42.09 66.58 13.06
C ALA A 30 42.13 67.50 11.81
N THR A 31 41.99 66.92 10.62
CA THR A 31 42.16 67.60 9.32
C THR A 31 40.87 67.76 8.51
N GLY A 32 39.80 67.06 8.91
CA GLY A 32 38.52 67.13 8.24
C GLY A 32 37.52 66.15 8.82
N ILE A 33 36.36 66.08 8.18
CA ILE A 33 35.29 65.15 8.49
C ILE A 33 34.97 64.37 7.19
N GLY A 34 34.91 63.05 7.25
CA GLY A 34 34.55 62.16 6.15
C GLY A 34 33.09 62.31 5.71
N GLU A 35 32.71 61.63 4.62
CA GLU A 35 31.38 61.78 3.99
C GLU A 35 30.21 61.42 4.92
N GLU A 36 30.43 60.55 5.91
CA GLU A 36 29.40 60.15 6.89
C GLU A 36 29.63 60.76 8.28
N GLY A 37 30.48 61.80 8.37
CA GLY A 37 30.72 62.51 9.63
C GLY A 37 31.90 62.00 10.47
N GLN A 38 32.72 61.09 9.95
CA GLN A 38 33.86 60.52 10.68
C GLN A 38 35.03 61.52 10.81
N PRO A 39 35.77 61.55 11.92
CA PRO A 39 36.93 62.40 12.04
C PRO A 39 38.10 61.87 11.19
N GLN A 40 38.67 62.75 10.36
CA GLN A 40 39.86 62.46 9.56
C GLN A 40 41.11 63.02 10.22
N PHE A 41 42.12 62.18 10.41
CA PHE A 41 43.39 62.57 11.02
C PHE A 41 44.54 62.50 10.02
N SER A 42 45.47 63.46 10.13
CA SER A 42 46.72 63.46 9.36
C SER A 42 47.85 64.03 10.24
N SER A 43 48.09 63.36 11.36
CA SER A 43 49.20 63.68 12.23
C SER A 43 50.56 63.37 11.58
N GLN A 44 51.55 64.19 11.87
CA GLN A 44 52.93 64.03 11.38
C GLN A 44 53.87 63.42 12.42
N THR A 45 53.41 63.24 13.66
CA THR A 45 54.21 62.73 14.78
C THR A 45 53.74 61.34 15.20
N LEU A 46 54.69 60.40 15.31
CA LEU A 46 54.41 59.03 15.72
C LEU A 46 54.44 58.94 17.27
N PRO A 47 53.39 58.42 17.93
CA PRO A 47 53.38 58.22 19.38
C PRO A 47 54.41 57.18 19.83
N ASP A 48 55.05 57.41 20.98
CA ASP A 48 55.97 56.44 21.60
C ASP A 48 55.18 55.37 22.38
N PRO A 49 55.25 54.07 22.03
CA PRO A 49 54.59 53.00 22.78
C PRO A 49 55.02 52.89 24.24
N SER A 50 56.18 53.42 24.62
CA SER A 50 56.65 53.37 26.00
C SER A 50 55.77 54.16 26.98
N THR A 51 54.91 55.07 26.48
CA THR A 51 53.97 55.84 27.29
C THR A 51 52.73 55.05 27.71
N TYR A 52 52.62 53.79 27.31
CA TYR A 52 51.49 52.90 27.58
C TYR A 52 51.83 51.88 28.67
N GLN A 53 50.80 51.40 29.41
CA GLN A 53 51.00 50.41 30.47
C GLN A 53 51.46 49.06 29.91
N HIS A 54 50.98 48.70 28.73
CA HIS A 54 51.41 47.49 28.02
C HIS A 54 51.41 47.72 26.51
N SER A 55 52.35 47.09 25.80
CA SER A 55 52.42 47.07 24.34
C SER A 55 52.73 45.66 23.87
N VAL A 56 51.89 45.11 22.98
CA VAL A 56 52.00 43.74 22.46
C VAL A 56 52.05 43.75 20.94
N ALA A 57 52.93 42.92 20.36
CA ALA A 57 52.90 42.62 18.93
C ALA A 57 51.88 41.50 18.68
N LEU A 58 50.81 41.80 17.93
CA LEU A 58 49.72 40.88 17.62
C LEU A 58 50.05 39.99 16.42
N ALA A 59 50.76 40.55 15.44
CA ALA A 59 51.30 39.80 14.30
C ALA A 59 52.72 40.31 13.99
N ASN A 60 53.69 39.39 13.85
CA ASN A 60 55.08 39.74 13.54
C ASN A 60 55.75 38.69 12.67
N VAL A 61 55.40 38.62 11.37
CA VAL A 61 56.01 37.67 10.42
C VAL A 61 56.02 38.23 8.99
N GLY A 62 57.21 38.34 8.39
CA GLY A 62 57.49 38.33 6.93
C GLY A 62 56.94 39.47 6.05
N SER A 63 55.90 40.18 6.47
CA SER A 63 55.21 41.18 5.64
C SER A 63 54.30 42.10 6.46
N GLY A 64 54.70 42.48 7.68
CA GLY A 64 53.98 43.47 8.47
C GLY A 64 54.01 43.21 9.98
N ASN A 65 54.13 44.26 10.77
CA ASN A 65 54.04 44.26 12.24
C ASN A 65 52.77 45.01 12.64
N TYR A 66 51.79 44.27 13.17
CA TYR A 66 50.58 44.81 13.78
C TYR A 66 50.70 44.71 15.30
N SER A 67 50.67 45.84 15.98
CA SER A 67 50.83 45.93 17.43
C SER A 67 49.73 46.78 18.07
N MET A 68 49.40 46.44 19.30
CA MET A 68 48.42 47.14 20.13
C MET A 68 49.05 47.50 21.47
N ALA A 69 48.83 48.72 21.94
CA ALA A 69 49.18 49.14 23.28
C ALA A 69 47.95 49.72 23.99
N PHE A 70 47.89 49.60 25.32
CA PHE A 70 46.80 50.15 26.11
C PHE A 70 47.28 50.72 27.46
N ALA A 71 46.50 51.66 28.00
CA ALA A 71 46.72 52.25 29.31
C ALA A 71 45.38 52.63 29.97
N LEU A 72 45.22 52.32 31.26
CA LEU A 72 44.10 52.80 32.06
C LEU A 72 44.28 54.29 32.39
N GLU A 73 43.25 55.08 32.08
CA GLU A 73 43.18 56.51 32.37
C GLU A 73 42.02 56.81 33.35
N ASN A 74 42.02 58.01 33.93
CA ASN A 74 40.92 58.52 34.77
C ASN A 74 40.55 57.59 35.95
N GLY A 75 41.54 56.97 36.60
CA GLY A 75 41.32 56.06 37.73
C GLY A 75 40.62 54.76 37.35
N GLY A 76 40.77 54.29 36.11
CA GLY A 76 40.15 53.05 35.61
C GLY A 76 38.75 53.26 35.01
N LYS A 77 38.35 54.51 34.73
CA LYS A 77 37.06 54.80 34.08
C LYS A 77 37.12 54.69 32.55
N SER A 78 38.31 54.77 31.97
CA SER A 78 38.53 54.69 30.52
C SER A 78 39.85 53.99 30.19
N VAL A 79 39.91 53.34 29.03
CA VAL A 79 41.12 52.74 28.48
C VAL A 79 41.53 53.50 27.23
N ARG A 80 42.79 53.93 27.18
CA ARG A 80 43.41 54.49 25.98
C ARG A 80 44.09 53.38 25.20
N PHE A 81 43.89 53.36 23.89
CA PHE A 81 44.43 52.36 22.97
C PHE A 81 45.30 53.03 21.90
N LEU A 82 46.39 52.38 21.53
CA LEU A 82 47.22 52.69 20.38
C LEU A 82 47.32 51.46 19.49
N MET A 83 46.87 51.57 18.25
CA MET A 83 47.04 50.54 17.23
C MET A 83 48.09 50.99 16.22
N ARG A 84 48.98 50.10 15.81
CA ARG A 84 50.02 50.38 14.81
C ARG A 84 50.14 49.24 13.81
N LEU A 85 50.19 49.57 12.53
CA LEU A 85 50.46 48.67 11.42
C LEU A 85 51.66 49.21 10.61
N SER A 86 52.69 48.40 10.44
CA SER A 86 53.94 48.78 9.75
C SER A 86 54.56 47.59 9.02
N GLY A 87 55.64 47.78 8.27
CA GLY A 87 56.45 46.66 7.74
C GLY A 87 56.01 46.09 6.37
N VAL A 88 55.04 46.71 5.70
CA VAL A 88 54.64 46.43 4.30
C VAL A 88 54.16 47.70 3.62
N GLN A 89 54.16 47.70 2.28
CA GLN A 89 53.52 48.75 1.50
C GLN A 89 52.01 48.75 1.78
N LEU A 90 51.54 49.77 2.47
CA LEU A 90 50.13 49.94 2.78
C LEU A 90 49.43 50.64 1.61
N ASN A 91 48.36 50.04 1.11
CA ASN A 91 47.53 50.63 0.06
C ASN A 91 46.07 50.48 0.44
N ARG A 92 45.41 51.59 0.76
CA ARG A 92 44.03 51.60 1.28
C ARG A 92 43.83 50.55 2.40
N ALA A 93 44.84 50.42 3.26
CA ALA A 93 44.88 49.44 4.33
C ALA A 93 43.77 49.70 5.36
N TRP A 94 43.38 48.66 6.08
CA TRP A 94 42.58 48.81 7.29
C TRP A 94 43.11 47.93 8.42
N MET A 95 42.90 48.36 9.64
CA MET A 95 43.18 47.57 10.86
C MET A 95 42.07 47.79 11.87
N GLY A 96 41.76 46.77 12.67
CA GLY A 96 40.72 46.90 13.67
C GLY A 96 40.85 45.93 14.83
N ILE A 97 40.17 46.30 15.91
CA ILE A 97 39.97 45.47 17.10
C ILE A 97 38.48 45.34 17.38
N GLY A 98 38.06 44.17 17.86
CA GLY A 98 36.70 43.88 18.28
C GLY A 98 36.64 43.54 19.76
N PHE A 99 35.63 44.04 20.46
CA PHE A 99 35.38 43.81 21.89
C PHE A 99 34.36 42.69 22.05
N GLY A 100 34.85 41.46 22.19
CA GLY A 100 34.04 40.25 22.28
C GLY A 100 34.79 39.00 21.79
N SER A 101 34.11 37.87 21.77
CA SER A 101 34.70 36.55 21.45
C SER A 101 34.54 36.11 20.00
N SER A 102 33.65 36.76 19.23
CA SER A 102 33.29 36.36 17.86
C SER A 102 32.85 37.55 17.01
N MET A 103 33.02 37.45 15.69
CA MET A 103 32.50 38.42 14.73
C MET A 103 30.97 38.61 14.80
N LEU A 104 30.26 37.63 15.36
CA LEU A 104 28.80 37.63 15.47
C LEU A 104 28.29 38.37 16.71
N SER A 105 29.17 38.82 17.61
CA SER A 105 28.79 39.32 18.93
C SER A 105 29.76 40.37 19.49
N SER A 106 30.54 41.03 18.63
CA SER A 106 31.54 42.01 19.04
C SER A 106 31.29 43.34 18.35
N GLU A 107 31.51 44.43 19.08
CA GLU A 107 31.67 45.77 18.53
C GLU A 107 33.09 45.95 18.01
N PHE A 108 33.28 46.73 16.96
CA PHE A 108 34.59 46.94 16.35
C PHE A 108 34.96 48.41 16.29
N ILE A 109 36.25 48.66 16.48
CA ILE A 109 36.87 49.94 16.13
C ILE A 109 37.83 49.67 14.98
N ILE A 110 37.61 50.35 13.87
CA ILE A 110 38.31 50.12 12.60
C ILE A 110 38.95 51.41 12.12
N THR A 111 40.19 51.32 11.67
CA THR A 111 40.93 52.43 11.08
C THR A 111 41.21 52.15 9.62
N HIS A 112 40.85 53.09 8.74
CA HIS A 112 41.08 53.04 7.30
C HIS A 112 42.15 54.05 6.87
N LEU A 113 43.04 53.62 5.97
CA LEU A 113 43.95 54.51 5.24
C LEU A 113 43.29 55.00 3.95
N LEU A 114 43.18 56.31 3.79
CA LEU A 114 42.60 56.94 2.60
C LEU A 114 43.65 57.17 1.50
N ALA A 115 43.17 57.45 0.28
CA ALA A 115 44.02 57.68 -0.89
C ALA A 115 44.89 58.94 -0.80
N ASN A 116 44.44 59.93 -0.04
CA ASN A 116 45.14 61.19 0.23
C ASN A 116 46.19 61.05 1.37
N GLY A 117 46.33 59.86 1.97
CA GLY A 117 47.25 59.61 3.08
C GLY A 117 46.72 59.97 4.46
N SER A 118 45.51 60.55 4.57
CA SER A 118 44.84 60.70 5.86
C SER A 118 44.20 59.38 6.30
N ILE A 119 43.78 59.30 7.56
CA ILE A 119 43.14 58.13 8.12
C ILE A 119 41.74 58.46 8.63
N GLU A 120 40.87 57.45 8.66
CA GLU A 120 39.54 57.53 9.26
C GLU A 120 39.38 56.43 10.31
N MET A 121 38.80 56.77 11.47
CA MET A 121 38.44 55.82 12.51
C MET A 121 36.92 55.68 12.58
N HIS A 122 36.44 54.45 12.76
CA HIS A 122 35.02 54.09 12.70
C HIS A 122 34.67 53.14 13.82
N GLU A 123 33.50 53.33 14.45
CA GLU A 123 32.84 52.29 15.24
C GLU A 123 31.88 51.49 14.37
N HIS A 124 31.89 50.17 14.52
CA HIS A 124 31.01 49.26 13.82
C HIS A 124 30.36 48.24 14.76
N THR A 125 29.19 47.75 14.38
CA THR A 125 28.48 46.66 15.06
C THR A 125 28.49 45.36 14.27
N GLU A 126 28.25 44.26 14.97
CA GLU A 126 28.03 42.94 14.40
C GLU A 126 26.80 42.88 13.47
N ARG A 127 26.85 41.99 12.48
CA ARG A 127 25.75 41.75 11.52
C ARG A 127 25.14 40.36 11.61
N ASN A 128 25.39 39.62 12.70
CA ASN A 128 25.01 38.19 12.85
C ASN A 128 25.49 37.29 11.67
N GLN A 129 26.52 37.72 10.95
CA GLN A 129 27.14 37.04 9.82
C GLN A 129 28.65 37.32 9.81
N TYR A 130 29.44 36.45 9.18
CA TYR A 130 30.87 36.67 8.96
C TYR A 130 31.10 37.59 7.75
N ALA A 131 30.57 38.82 7.85
CA ALA A 131 30.66 39.89 6.85
C ALA A 131 31.46 41.09 7.39
N PRO A 132 31.83 42.07 6.54
CA PRO A 132 32.27 43.38 7.02
C PRO A 132 31.26 43.97 8.02
N PRO A 133 31.69 44.35 9.24
CA PRO A 133 30.85 44.98 10.26
C PRO A 133 30.10 46.22 9.75
N ALA A 134 28.88 46.45 10.24
CA ALA A 134 28.06 47.59 9.82
C ALA A 134 28.57 48.88 10.45
N THR A 135 28.74 49.95 9.66
CA THR A 135 29.07 51.29 10.18
C THR A 135 27.91 51.84 10.99
N HIS A 136 28.21 52.55 12.08
CA HIS A 136 27.20 53.42 12.69
C HIS A 136 26.94 54.63 11.79
N GLU A 137 25.74 54.75 11.23
CA GLU A 137 25.32 55.83 10.30
C GLU A 137 25.38 57.25 10.91
N ASN A 138 25.71 57.41 12.20
CA ASN A 138 25.81 58.71 12.87
C ASN A 138 26.95 58.75 13.91
N PRO A 139 27.98 59.61 13.72
CA PRO A 139 29.11 59.77 14.66
C PRO A 139 28.71 60.22 16.07
N LYS A 140 27.51 60.78 16.23
CA LYS A 140 27.00 61.22 17.55
C LYS A 140 26.71 60.08 18.52
N ASN A 141 26.65 58.84 18.03
CA ASN A 141 26.37 57.66 18.84
C ASN A 141 27.64 56.88 19.23
N TRP A 142 28.81 57.40 18.87
CA TRP A 142 30.08 56.74 19.17
C TRP A 142 30.45 56.84 20.64
N VAL A 143 30.95 55.74 21.18
CA VAL A 143 31.45 55.65 22.57
C VAL A 143 32.94 55.95 22.64
N MET A 144 33.67 55.65 21.57
CA MET A 144 35.07 55.96 21.37
C MET A 144 35.29 57.46 21.15
N GLU A 145 36.21 58.02 21.92
CA GLU A 145 36.79 59.34 21.72
C GLU A 145 38.11 59.17 20.95
N PRO A 146 38.20 59.57 19.68
CA PRO A 146 39.47 59.52 18.96
C PRO A 146 40.43 60.55 19.55
N LEU A 147 41.75 60.34 19.50
CA LEU A 147 42.72 61.26 20.10
C LEU A 147 43.75 61.75 19.08
N ASN A 148 44.33 60.83 18.29
CA ASN A 148 45.38 61.13 17.32
C ASN A 148 45.49 60.02 16.28
N GLY A 149 46.00 60.32 15.08
CA GLY A 149 46.27 59.28 14.10
C GLY A 149 46.87 59.81 12.80
N GLY A 150 47.51 58.92 12.05
CA GLY A 150 48.12 59.28 10.78
C GLY A 150 48.88 58.13 10.13
N TYR A 151 49.45 58.43 8.96
CA TYR A 151 50.33 57.53 8.24
C TYR A 151 51.69 58.20 8.05
N VAL A 152 52.66 57.82 8.90
CA VAL A 152 53.97 58.49 9.00
C VAL A 152 55.07 57.45 8.86
N ASN A 153 56.06 57.70 8.01
CA ASN A 153 57.23 56.83 7.80
C ASN A 153 56.87 55.35 7.53
N GLY A 154 55.78 55.10 6.79
CA GLY A 154 55.31 53.75 6.49
C GLY A 154 54.57 53.05 7.64
N VAL A 155 54.25 53.77 8.72
CA VAL A 155 53.49 53.28 9.88
C VAL A 155 52.10 53.92 9.89
N LEU A 156 51.06 53.10 9.76
CA LEU A 156 49.69 53.50 10.03
C LEU A 156 49.42 53.37 11.53
N PHE A 157 48.96 54.42 12.18
CA PHE A 157 48.64 54.38 13.61
C PHE A 157 47.35 55.13 13.94
N SER A 158 46.68 54.67 14.99
CA SER A 158 45.46 55.30 15.51
C SER A 158 45.46 55.23 17.04
N GLU A 159 45.11 56.33 17.67
CA GLU A 159 45.02 56.49 19.11
C GLU A 159 43.62 56.96 19.49
N PHE A 160 42.99 56.25 20.41
CA PHE A 160 41.63 56.55 20.85
C PHE A 160 41.42 56.12 22.30
N ARG A 161 40.40 56.70 22.94
CA ARG A 161 39.97 56.40 24.31
C ARG A 161 38.57 55.78 24.28
N ARG A 162 38.36 54.70 25.02
CA ARG A 162 37.05 54.06 25.22
C ARG A 162 36.72 54.03 26.72
N PRO A 163 35.53 54.49 27.16
CA PRO A 163 35.09 54.30 28.54
C PRO A 163 34.93 52.80 28.86
N VAL A 164 35.21 52.44 30.11
CA VAL A 164 35.04 51.06 30.61
C VAL A 164 33.56 50.72 30.73
N ASP A 165 32.80 51.63 31.31
CA ASP A 165 31.34 51.57 31.38
C ASP A 165 30.76 52.67 30.47
N PRO A 166 30.30 52.32 29.26
CA PRO A 166 29.77 53.31 28.33
C PRO A 166 28.47 53.92 28.88
N PRO A 167 28.27 55.25 28.81
CA PRO A 167 27.02 55.86 29.24
C PRO A 167 25.86 55.31 28.38
N PRO A 168 24.69 55.01 28.95
CA PRO A 168 23.58 54.41 28.23
C PRO A 168 23.14 55.32 27.06
N PRO A 169 23.07 54.85 25.80
CA PRO A 169 22.45 55.61 24.73
C PRO A 169 20.97 55.25 24.56
N VAL A 170 20.24 56.16 23.92
CA VAL A 170 18.80 56.07 23.59
C VAL A 170 18.53 55.17 22.36
N ALA A 171 19.56 54.56 21.74
CA ALA A 171 19.42 53.85 20.44
C ALA A 171 20.10 52.46 20.32
N TYR A 172 21.26 52.21 20.94
CA TYR A 172 21.99 50.93 20.79
C TYR A 172 22.74 50.54 22.09
N PRO A 173 22.74 49.25 22.50
CA PRO A 173 23.50 48.80 23.66
C PRO A 173 24.98 48.65 23.32
N HIS A 174 25.87 49.22 24.16
CA HIS A 174 27.33 49.07 24.03
C HIS A 174 27.90 48.07 25.05
N VAL A 175 28.93 47.30 24.69
CA VAL A 175 29.55 46.29 25.58
C VAL A 175 30.49 46.95 26.59
N ALA A 176 30.20 46.80 27.90
CA ALA A 176 31.12 47.25 28.95
C ALA A 176 32.41 46.41 28.98
N LEU A 177 33.55 47.05 29.23
CA LEU A 177 34.82 46.36 29.43
C LEU A 177 34.89 45.77 30.83
N SER A 178 35.28 44.50 30.95
CA SER A 178 35.55 43.91 32.27
C SER A 178 36.94 44.31 32.77
N LEU A 179 37.00 44.91 33.96
CA LEU A 179 38.25 45.12 34.70
C LEU A 179 38.49 44.04 35.78
N ILE A 180 37.51 43.17 36.02
CA ILE A 180 37.54 42.15 37.08
C ILE A 180 37.93 40.78 36.51
N SER A 181 37.58 40.52 35.25
CA SER A 181 37.92 39.31 34.51
C SER A 181 38.63 39.66 33.20
N PRO A 182 39.48 38.77 32.66
CA PRO A 182 40.09 38.97 31.35
C PRO A 182 39.02 39.24 30.28
N GLN A 183 39.21 40.31 29.52
CA GLN A 183 38.32 40.74 28.44
C GLN A 183 38.68 39.96 27.16
N HIS A 184 37.68 39.30 26.56
CA HIS A 184 37.83 38.74 25.22
C HIS A 184 37.85 39.85 24.19
N MET A 185 38.85 39.83 23.31
CA MET A 185 38.93 40.70 22.15
C MET A 185 39.40 39.92 20.93
N ILE A 186 39.01 40.40 19.76
CA ILE A 186 39.45 39.90 18.46
C ILE A 186 40.16 41.02 17.71
N TRP A 187 41.01 40.67 16.76
CA TRP A 187 41.73 41.66 15.97
C TRP A 187 41.94 41.17 14.54
N ALA A 188 42.04 42.10 13.60
CA ALA A 188 42.33 41.80 12.21
C ALA A 188 42.90 43.02 11.48
N TYR A 189 43.65 42.78 10.41
CA TYR A 189 44.12 43.85 9.51
C TYR A 189 44.21 43.36 8.06
N ASN A 190 44.10 44.30 7.11
CA ASN A 190 44.42 44.08 5.71
C ASN A 190 45.37 45.20 5.24
N PRO A 191 46.62 44.89 4.85
CA PRO A 191 47.57 45.91 4.39
C PRO A 191 47.26 46.45 2.98
N ALA A 192 46.44 45.76 2.18
CA ALA A 192 46.14 46.10 0.80
C ALA A 192 44.66 45.81 0.44
N SER A 193 43.74 46.60 1.01
CA SER A 193 42.29 46.37 0.82
C SER A 193 41.87 46.67 -0.63
N GLN A 194 41.04 45.80 -1.19
CA GLN A 194 40.45 45.97 -2.53
C GLN A 194 39.00 46.45 -2.41
N LYS A 195 38.34 46.72 -3.54
CA LYS A 195 36.90 47.01 -3.54
C LYS A 195 36.09 45.74 -3.29
N ASN A 196 35.23 45.73 -2.28
CA ASN A 196 34.23 44.69 -2.06
C ASN A 196 33.11 44.75 -3.14
N THR A 197 32.12 43.86 -3.07
CA THR A 197 31.01 43.82 -4.04
C THR A 197 30.12 45.07 -4.00
N LEU A 198 30.14 45.81 -2.90
CA LEU A 198 29.45 47.09 -2.71
C LEU A 198 30.30 48.30 -3.14
N GLY A 199 31.53 48.08 -3.63
CA GLY A 199 32.43 49.14 -4.12
C GLY A 199 33.30 49.83 -3.08
N HIS A 200 33.20 49.46 -1.80
CA HIS A 200 33.99 50.02 -0.69
C HIS A 200 35.32 49.30 -0.50
N TYR A 201 36.35 50.03 -0.06
CA TYR A 201 37.69 49.48 0.23
C TYR A 201 37.77 48.79 1.60
N PHE A 202 36.82 47.89 1.87
CA PHE A 202 36.75 47.13 3.11
C PHE A 202 36.55 45.64 2.81
N THR A 203 37.66 44.97 2.50
CA THR A 203 37.72 43.54 2.14
C THR A 203 38.36 42.68 3.24
N TYR A 204 38.08 41.39 3.22
CA TYR A 204 38.60 40.37 4.15
C TYR A 204 40.10 40.53 4.47
N HIS A 205 40.50 40.23 5.71
CA HIS A 205 41.85 40.47 6.25
C HIS A 205 42.99 39.62 5.64
N ASN A 206 42.78 38.89 4.54
CA ASN A 206 43.84 38.12 3.89
C ASN A 206 44.37 38.87 2.64
N PRO A 207 45.64 39.33 2.61
CA PRO A 207 46.14 40.20 1.56
C PRO A 207 46.36 39.58 0.17
N ASN A 208 46.27 38.25 -0.02
CA ASN A 208 46.46 37.62 -1.34
C ASN A 208 45.58 36.39 -1.52
N ASN A 209 44.65 36.40 -2.49
CA ASN A 209 44.06 35.16 -3.02
C ASN A 209 43.53 35.30 -4.47
N ASP A 210 44.18 36.12 -5.31
CA ASP A 210 43.79 36.28 -6.72
C ASP A 210 44.55 35.35 -7.71
N ASN A 211 45.41 34.43 -7.23
CA ASN A 211 46.00 33.40 -8.08
C ASN A 211 45.33 32.05 -7.78
N GLY A 212 44.40 31.64 -8.64
CA GLY A 212 43.50 30.48 -8.49
C GLY A 212 44.11 29.07 -8.34
N ASN A 213 45.30 28.91 -7.76
CA ASN A 213 45.98 27.61 -7.57
C ASN A 213 46.26 27.22 -6.11
N GLY A 214 45.72 27.91 -5.11
CA GLY A 214 45.54 27.33 -3.76
C GLY A 214 46.80 26.95 -2.96
N THR A 215 47.99 27.39 -3.32
CA THR A 215 49.20 27.25 -2.48
C THR A 215 49.64 28.60 -1.91
N PRO A 216 49.56 28.84 -0.60
CA PRO A 216 49.94 30.12 0.02
C PRO A 216 51.47 30.28 0.13
N ASN A 217 52.00 31.45 -0.25
CA ASN A 217 53.25 31.97 0.29
C ASN A 217 52.91 33.20 1.17
N PHE A 218 52.63 32.93 2.46
CA PHE A 218 52.53 33.79 3.69
C PHE A 218 51.72 35.13 3.66
N PRO A 219 50.91 35.44 4.70
CA PRO A 219 51.35 35.74 6.09
C PRO A 219 50.77 34.78 7.15
N ASN A 220 51.53 34.49 8.22
CA ASN A 220 51.17 33.46 9.22
C ASN A 220 50.01 33.83 10.18
N GLN A 221 49.49 35.06 10.20
CA GLN A 221 48.29 35.46 10.97
C GLN A 221 47.91 36.92 10.67
N THR A 222 46.77 37.16 10.01
CA THR A 222 46.21 38.52 9.77
C THR A 222 44.95 38.82 10.58
N HIS A 223 44.58 37.87 11.42
CA HIS A 223 43.51 37.96 12.39
C HIS A 223 43.89 37.09 13.59
N GLY A 224 43.27 37.36 14.74
CA GLY A 224 43.46 36.59 15.95
C GLY A 224 42.45 36.93 17.01
N ALA A 225 42.54 36.22 18.13
CA ALA A 225 41.77 36.48 19.34
C ALA A 225 42.74 36.55 20.52
N LEU A 226 42.38 37.32 21.54
CA LEU A 226 43.21 37.59 22.70
C LEU A 226 42.36 37.81 23.96
N LEU A 227 42.96 37.51 25.11
CA LEU A 227 42.45 37.80 26.44
C LEU A 227 43.28 38.94 27.02
N VAL A 228 42.63 40.05 27.38
CA VAL A 228 43.29 41.22 27.98
C VAL A 228 42.88 41.36 29.43
N ASP A 229 43.86 41.35 30.32
CA ASP A 229 43.67 41.83 31.69
C ASP A 229 44.22 43.25 31.78
N TYR A 230 43.32 44.23 31.79
CA TYR A 230 43.68 45.64 31.84
C TYR A 230 44.37 46.02 33.16
N THR A 231 44.07 45.33 34.27
CA THR A 231 44.61 45.66 35.60
C THR A 231 46.01 45.09 35.82
N ARG A 232 46.24 43.86 35.33
CA ARG A 232 47.55 43.20 35.38
C ARG A 232 48.46 43.57 34.21
N ALA A 233 47.94 44.34 33.25
CA ALA A 233 48.65 44.73 32.04
C ALA A 233 49.20 43.49 31.29
N THR A 234 48.38 42.43 31.17
CA THR A 234 48.75 41.18 30.49
C THR A 234 47.84 40.92 29.29
N VAL A 235 48.44 40.44 28.19
CA VAL A 235 47.72 40.00 26.98
C VAL A 235 48.11 38.56 26.67
N GLU A 236 47.12 37.68 26.61
CA GLU A 236 47.30 36.28 26.26
C GLU A 236 46.64 36.00 24.89
N PRO A 237 47.39 35.55 23.86
CA PRO A 237 46.80 35.17 22.58
C PRO A 237 45.99 33.88 22.72
N ILE A 238 44.77 33.86 22.18
CA ILE A 238 43.94 32.65 22.10
C ILE A 238 44.34 31.89 20.82
N PRO A 239 44.79 30.62 20.91
CA PRO A 239 45.18 29.84 19.75
C PRO A 239 44.01 29.69 18.77
N LEU A 240 44.26 30.01 17.49
CA LEU A 240 43.29 29.78 16.43
C LEU A 240 43.21 28.28 16.12
N ASN A 241 42.00 27.72 16.10
CA ASN A 241 41.79 26.35 15.65
C ASN A 241 41.95 26.28 14.12
N PRO A 242 42.88 25.46 13.57
CA PRO A 242 43.07 25.33 12.13
C PRO A 242 41.86 24.75 11.40
N TYR A 243 40.97 24.04 12.11
CA TYR A 243 39.72 23.48 11.59
C TYR A 243 38.52 24.03 12.37
N PRO A 244 37.97 25.19 11.98
CA PRO A 244 36.89 25.82 12.72
C PRO A 244 35.65 24.90 12.76
N PRO A 245 35.09 24.57 13.95
CA PRO A 245 33.91 23.72 14.09
C PRO A 245 32.72 24.15 13.23
N LYS A 246 32.56 25.46 12.98
CA LYS A 246 31.56 26.04 12.08
C LYS A 246 31.67 25.58 10.62
N VAL A 247 32.89 25.42 10.10
CA VAL A 247 33.13 24.97 8.71
C VAL A 247 32.84 23.47 8.60
N ALA A 248 33.24 22.69 9.61
CA ALA A 248 32.92 21.27 9.68
C ALA A 248 31.41 21.04 9.79
N HIS A 249 30.72 21.78 10.66
CA HIS A 249 29.26 21.77 10.77
C HIS A 249 28.59 22.09 9.44
N GLY A 250 28.94 23.23 8.82
CA GLY A 250 28.35 23.65 7.55
C GLY A 250 28.56 22.62 6.42
N SER A 251 29.76 22.05 6.32
CA SER A 251 30.09 21.05 5.29
C SER A 251 29.33 19.74 5.48
N LEU A 252 29.28 19.22 6.72
CA LEU A 252 28.54 17.99 7.04
C LEU A 252 27.03 18.17 6.88
N MET A 253 26.50 19.33 7.30
CA MET A 253 25.08 19.67 7.11
C MET A 253 24.73 19.79 5.62
N PHE A 254 25.59 20.40 4.80
CA PHE A 254 25.40 20.48 3.35
C PHE A 254 25.33 19.07 2.72
N ILE A 255 26.29 18.19 3.03
CA ILE A 255 26.35 16.82 2.49
C ILE A 255 25.12 16.01 2.93
N ALA A 256 24.74 16.08 4.21
CA ALA A 256 23.59 15.33 4.69
C ALA A 256 22.27 15.81 4.05
N TRP A 257 22.00 17.12 4.10
CA TRP A 257 20.73 17.70 3.68
C TRP A 257 20.55 17.80 2.17
N LEU A 258 21.62 18.09 1.40
CA LEU A 258 21.53 18.33 -0.04
C LEU A 258 22.11 17.19 -0.89
N VAL A 259 22.67 16.14 -0.30
CA VAL A 259 23.18 14.99 -1.07
C VAL A 259 22.55 13.68 -0.59
N ILE A 260 22.85 13.25 0.64
CA ILE A 260 22.53 11.89 1.10
C ILE A 260 21.02 11.68 1.31
N LEU A 261 20.36 12.57 2.06
CA LEU A 261 18.93 12.45 2.35
C LEU A 261 18.04 12.56 1.10
N PRO A 262 18.21 13.55 0.19
CA PRO A 262 17.41 13.64 -1.02
C PRO A 262 17.67 12.48 -1.99
N MET A 263 18.91 11.98 -2.08
CA MET A 263 19.22 10.77 -2.86
C MET A 263 18.44 9.55 -2.36
N GLY A 264 18.45 9.30 -1.05
CA GLY A 264 17.68 8.20 -0.45
C GLY A 264 16.18 8.34 -0.68
N ALA A 265 15.64 9.56 -0.66
CA ALA A 265 14.23 9.85 -0.92
C ALA A 265 13.87 9.70 -2.41
N PHE A 266 14.76 10.11 -3.31
CA PHE A 266 14.57 9.97 -4.76
C PHE A 266 14.51 8.50 -5.17
N ILE A 267 15.45 7.68 -4.68
CA ILE A 267 15.47 6.23 -4.93
C ILE A 267 14.16 5.58 -4.44
N SER A 268 13.72 5.91 -3.23
CA SER A 268 12.49 5.31 -2.65
C SER A 268 11.20 5.77 -3.33
N ARG A 269 11.23 6.88 -4.08
CA ARG A 269 10.08 7.42 -4.80
C ARG A 269 10.02 6.97 -6.26
N PHE A 270 11.14 7.07 -6.98
CA PHE A 270 11.18 6.87 -8.44
C PHE A 270 11.91 5.59 -8.84
N LEU A 271 12.91 5.14 -8.08
CA LEU A 271 13.78 4.02 -8.44
C LEU A 271 13.48 2.73 -7.65
N ARG A 272 12.19 2.48 -7.34
CA ARG A 272 11.74 1.23 -6.66
C ARG A 272 11.98 -0.05 -7.45
N PHE A 273 12.46 0.08 -8.69
CA PHE A 273 12.81 -1.05 -9.55
C PHE A 273 14.15 -1.68 -9.21
N ILE A 274 15.04 -0.95 -8.53
CA ILE A 274 16.33 -1.46 -8.11
C ILE A 274 16.08 -2.50 -6.99
N PRO A 275 16.69 -3.70 -7.07
CA PRO A 275 16.58 -4.68 -6.00
C PRO A 275 17.08 -4.05 -4.70
N ASN A 276 16.47 -4.41 -3.57
CA ASN A 276 16.84 -3.88 -2.26
C ASN A 276 16.69 -2.36 -2.10
N TRP A 277 15.88 -1.67 -2.92
CA TRP A 277 15.64 -0.21 -2.80
C TRP A 277 15.30 0.24 -1.37
N ILE A 278 14.60 -0.60 -0.60
CA ILE A 278 14.23 -0.30 0.80
C ILE A 278 15.46 -0.26 1.71
N TYR A 279 16.47 -1.09 1.45
CA TYR A 279 17.73 -1.10 2.17
C TYR A 279 18.58 0.10 1.79
N PHE A 280 18.65 0.45 0.50
CA PHE A 280 19.31 1.68 0.05
C PHE A 280 18.68 2.94 0.67
N HIS A 281 17.34 3.02 0.66
CA HIS A 281 16.64 4.11 1.31
C HIS A 281 17.00 4.16 2.81
N LEU A 282 16.86 3.05 3.53
CA LEU A 282 17.14 2.99 4.96
C LEU A 282 18.58 3.38 5.30
N THR A 283 19.56 2.82 4.58
CA THR A 283 20.99 3.10 4.83
C THR A 283 21.33 4.56 4.57
N ALA A 284 20.85 5.14 3.48
CA ALA A 284 21.03 6.57 3.20
C ALA A 284 20.38 7.45 4.27
N GLN A 285 19.14 7.15 4.70
CA GLN A 285 18.45 7.94 5.72
C GLN A 285 19.15 7.83 7.10
N LEU A 286 19.61 6.63 7.48
CA LEU A 286 20.34 6.43 8.75
C LEU A 286 21.72 7.11 8.74
N LEU A 287 22.44 7.03 7.62
CA LEU A 287 23.73 7.70 7.47
C LEU A 287 23.58 9.22 7.53
N GLY A 288 22.61 9.77 6.79
CA GLY A 288 22.32 11.22 6.84
C GLY A 288 21.89 11.67 8.23
N PHE A 289 21.05 10.88 8.93
CA PHE A 289 20.65 11.15 10.31
C PHE A 289 21.85 11.19 11.27
N LEU A 290 22.75 10.20 11.18
CA LEU A 290 23.95 10.13 12.01
C LEU A 290 24.84 11.37 11.80
N ILE A 291 25.10 11.74 10.54
CA ILE A 291 25.90 12.92 10.21
C ILE A 291 25.29 14.20 10.79
N ILE A 292 23.97 14.38 10.67
CA ILE A 292 23.26 15.55 11.21
C ILE A 292 23.40 15.61 12.73
N ILE A 293 23.17 14.51 13.44
CA ILE A 293 23.28 14.48 14.90
C ILE A 293 24.71 14.78 15.36
N THR A 294 25.73 14.20 14.69
CA THR A 294 27.13 14.46 15.01
C THR A 294 27.50 15.92 14.74
N ALA A 295 27.16 16.47 13.57
CA ALA A 295 27.44 17.86 13.22
C ALA A 295 26.68 18.85 14.11
N PHE A 296 25.48 18.50 14.56
CA PHE A 296 24.70 19.28 15.52
C PHE A 296 25.33 19.26 16.91
N ALA A 297 25.76 18.09 17.41
CA ALA A 297 26.42 17.99 18.70
C ALA A 297 27.72 18.80 18.77
N VAL A 298 28.52 18.78 17.70
CA VAL A 298 29.77 19.57 17.60
C VAL A 298 29.49 21.08 17.65
N ILE A 299 28.47 21.58 16.95
CA ILE A 299 28.17 23.01 16.96
C ILE A 299 27.57 23.47 18.28
N LEU A 300 26.72 22.63 18.88
CA LEU A 300 26.10 22.89 20.19
C LEU A 300 27.15 23.05 21.30
N ALA A 301 28.22 22.26 21.22
CA ALA A 301 29.33 22.30 22.17
C ALA A 301 30.28 23.50 21.97
N THR A 302 30.18 24.23 20.85
CA THR A 302 31.19 25.24 20.45
C THR A 302 30.63 26.65 20.21
N ILE A 303 29.36 26.79 19.84
CA ILE A 303 28.72 28.10 19.56
C ILE A 303 27.38 28.15 20.31
N ILE A 304 27.27 29.07 21.28
CA ILE A 304 26.10 29.25 22.15
C ILE A 304 25.33 30.51 21.70
N ASP A 305 24.87 30.56 20.45
CA ASP A 305 23.91 31.57 20.02
C ASP A 305 22.68 30.91 19.38
N TYR A 306 21.62 30.79 20.18
CA TYR A 306 20.38 30.11 19.82
C TYR A 306 19.34 31.04 19.21
N HIS A 307 19.59 32.36 19.18
CA HIS A 307 18.56 33.34 18.83
C HIS A 307 18.52 33.69 17.34
N CYS A 308 19.44 33.14 16.53
CA CYS A 308 19.41 33.35 15.09
C CYS A 308 18.37 32.45 14.38
N PRO A 309 17.73 32.93 13.28
CA PRO A 309 16.75 32.16 12.53
C PRO A 309 17.25 30.78 12.06
N HIS A 310 18.54 30.68 11.73
CA HIS A 310 19.18 29.42 11.34
C HIS A 310 19.18 28.39 12.48
N ALA A 311 19.47 28.81 13.72
CA ALA A 311 19.49 27.91 14.88
C ALA A 311 18.07 27.42 15.24
N ILE A 312 17.07 28.32 15.21
CA ILE A 312 15.67 28.00 15.53
C ILE A 312 15.08 27.03 14.50
N LEU A 313 15.27 27.29 13.20
CA LEU A 313 14.77 26.41 12.15
C LEU A 313 15.51 25.06 12.18
N GLY A 314 16.83 25.08 12.35
CA GLY A 314 17.66 23.86 12.40
C GLY A 314 17.28 22.93 13.55
N THR A 315 17.12 23.45 14.77
CA THR A 315 16.70 22.67 15.94
C THR A 315 15.31 22.08 15.75
N THR A 316 14.36 22.87 15.22
CA THR A 316 13.00 22.40 14.89
C THR A 316 13.03 21.27 13.86
N MET A 317 13.84 21.41 12.80
CA MET A 317 13.99 20.40 11.75
C MET A 317 14.57 19.08 12.27
N ILE A 318 15.53 19.12 13.20
CA ILE A 318 16.11 17.92 13.80
C ILE A 318 15.05 17.14 14.59
N GLY A 319 14.21 17.82 15.39
CA GLY A 319 13.10 17.18 16.09
C GLY A 319 12.10 16.50 15.13
N LEU A 320 11.76 17.18 14.03
CA LEU A 320 10.90 16.62 12.98
C LEU A 320 11.57 15.46 12.23
N LEU A 321 12.89 15.49 12.04
CA LEU A 321 13.64 14.39 11.43
C LEU A 321 13.63 13.12 12.31
N CYS A 322 13.73 13.27 13.63
CA CYS A 322 13.55 12.15 14.56
C CYS A 322 12.16 11.50 14.41
N LEU A 323 11.10 12.33 14.36
CA LEU A 323 9.74 11.85 14.11
C LEU A 323 9.62 11.15 12.75
N GLN A 324 10.23 11.71 11.71
CA GLN A 324 10.26 11.14 10.36
C GLN A 324 10.91 9.75 10.33
N LEU A 325 11.99 9.53 11.09
CA LEU A 325 12.66 8.24 11.22
C LEU A 325 11.77 7.21 11.93
N LEU A 326 11.12 7.60 13.04
CA LEU A 326 10.18 6.73 13.77
C LEU A 326 9.00 6.30 12.89
N LEU A 327 8.44 7.22 12.11
CA LEU A 327 7.36 6.91 11.15
C LEU A 327 7.84 5.96 10.05
N GLY A 328 9.06 6.13 9.56
CA GLY A 328 9.67 5.25 8.55
C GLY A 328 9.87 3.83 9.07
N LEU A 329 10.42 3.68 10.28
CA LEU A 329 10.58 2.38 10.95
C LEU A 329 9.22 1.73 11.26
N GLY A 330 8.24 2.51 11.72
CA GLY A 330 6.87 2.06 11.93
C GLY A 330 6.23 1.52 10.66
N ASN A 331 6.35 2.26 9.55
CA ASN A 331 5.86 1.82 8.24
C ASN A 331 6.52 0.50 7.79
N ARG A 332 7.84 0.34 7.96
CA ARG A 332 8.56 -0.90 7.66
C ARG A 332 8.09 -2.08 8.50
N ASN A 333 7.92 -1.88 9.81
CA ASN A 333 7.46 -2.93 10.72
C ASN A 333 6.02 -3.35 10.39
N MET A 334 5.16 -2.41 9.98
CA MET A 334 3.81 -2.70 9.50
C MET A 334 3.76 -3.32 8.09
N LEU A 335 4.81 -3.16 7.27
CA LEU A 335 4.98 -3.89 6.00
C LEU A 335 5.38 -5.36 6.24
N ARG A 336 6.12 -5.64 7.32
CA ARG A 336 6.53 -6.99 7.72
C ARG A 336 5.42 -7.77 8.42
N ARG A 337 4.64 -7.11 9.27
CA ARG A 337 3.47 -7.72 9.90
C ARG A 337 2.37 -7.82 8.84
N VAL A 338 1.81 -9.00 8.66
CA VAL A 338 0.67 -9.32 7.76
C VAL A 338 -0.61 -8.66 8.30
N LEU A 339 -0.59 -7.34 8.51
CA LEU A 339 -1.74 -6.58 9.00
C LEU A 339 -2.58 -6.14 7.79
N PRO A 340 -3.92 -6.24 7.88
CA PRO A 340 -4.80 -5.72 6.85
C PRO A 340 -4.54 -4.23 6.58
N TYR A 341 -5.03 -3.73 5.45
CA TYR A 341 -4.97 -2.30 5.11
C TYR A 341 -5.80 -1.50 6.12
N THR A 342 -5.20 -1.22 7.28
CA THR A 342 -5.84 -0.48 8.36
C THR A 342 -5.72 1.03 8.14
N PRO A 343 -6.70 1.83 8.58
CA PRO A 343 -6.63 3.29 8.51
C PRO A 343 -5.33 3.84 9.15
N ARG A 344 -4.84 3.18 10.20
CA ARG A 344 -3.55 3.47 10.86
C ARG A 344 -2.35 3.36 9.92
N ARG A 345 -2.29 2.31 9.08
CA ARG A 345 -1.21 2.14 8.08
C ARG A 345 -1.27 3.24 7.01
N ARG A 346 -2.47 3.60 6.56
CA ARG A 346 -2.67 4.70 5.60
C ARG A 346 -2.20 6.03 6.18
N PHE A 347 -2.56 6.31 7.44
CA PHE A 347 -2.15 7.52 8.15
C PHE A 347 -0.63 7.64 8.23
N ILE A 348 0.07 6.61 8.75
CA ILE A 348 1.53 6.61 8.89
C ILE A 348 2.20 6.82 7.53
N ARG A 349 1.71 6.16 6.47
CA ARG A 349 2.28 6.28 5.12
C ARG A 349 2.10 7.68 4.53
N ILE A 350 0.93 8.29 4.71
CA ILE A 350 0.67 9.65 4.25
C ILE A 350 1.57 10.62 5.01
N PHE A 351 1.57 10.53 6.34
CA PHE A 351 2.28 11.45 7.21
C PHE A 351 3.80 11.38 7.01
N HIS A 352 4.38 10.17 6.93
CA HIS A 352 5.80 9.98 6.60
C HIS A 352 6.17 10.58 5.24
N ARG A 353 5.28 10.47 4.24
CA ARG A 353 5.53 11.03 2.92
C ARG A 353 5.47 12.56 2.94
N THR A 354 4.45 13.15 3.56
CA THR A 354 4.28 14.60 3.61
C THR A 354 5.38 15.27 4.43
N LEU A 355 5.69 14.72 5.61
CA LEU A 355 6.74 15.25 6.49
C LEU A 355 8.13 15.14 5.83
N GLY A 356 8.39 14.05 5.09
CA GLY A 356 9.64 13.91 4.33
C GLY A 356 9.82 15.01 3.28
N TYR A 357 8.76 15.36 2.54
CA TYR A 357 8.84 16.44 1.54
C TYR A 357 9.00 17.82 2.16
N THR A 358 8.31 18.10 3.26
CA THR A 358 8.45 19.39 3.95
C THR A 358 9.85 19.56 4.53
N LEU A 359 10.45 18.50 5.08
CA LEU A 359 11.83 18.52 5.56
C LEU A 359 12.84 18.77 4.44
N LEU A 360 12.70 18.13 3.28
CA LEU A 360 13.60 18.35 2.14
C LEU A 360 13.49 19.78 1.58
N LEU A 361 12.28 20.36 1.56
CA LEU A 361 12.11 21.75 1.13
C LEU A 361 12.69 22.74 2.15
N ALA A 362 12.42 22.50 3.44
CA ALA A 362 12.99 23.31 4.52
C ALA A 362 14.52 23.25 4.54
N ALA A 363 15.11 22.12 4.14
CA ALA A 363 16.56 21.94 4.05
C ALA A 363 17.23 22.89 3.07
N ILE A 364 16.58 23.18 1.93
CA ILE A 364 17.08 24.14 0.94
C ILE A 364 17.22 25.52 1.59
N ALA A 365 16.19 25.96 2.32
CA ALA A 365 16.22 27.24 3.06
C ALA A 365 17.23 27.22 4.22
N GLN A 366 17.27 26.14 5.00
CA GLN A 366 18.16 26.01 6.16
C GLN A 366 19.64 26.08 5.77
N VAL A 367 20.02 25.43 4.67
CA VAL A 367 21.40 25.48 4.16
C VAL A 367 21.71 26.87 3.60
N ALA A 368 20.78 27.54 2.92
CA ALA A 368 20.97 28.93 2.47
C ALA A 368 21.19 29.88 3.65
N LEU A 369 20.40 29.74 4.73
CA LEU A 369 20.60 30.53 5.95
C LEU A 369 21.98 30.27 6.56
N GLY A 370 22.40 29.01 6.67
CA GLY A 370 23.74 28.69 7.20
C GLY A 370 24.87 29.24 6.31
N LEU A 371 24.67 29.17 4.99
CA LEU A 371 25.62 29.71 4.02
C LEU A 371 25.71 31.25 4.09
N SER A 372 24.58 31.94 4.30
CA SER A 372 24.56 33.40 4.49
C SER A 372 25.31 33.86 5.76
N ILE A 373 25.36 33.01 6.79
CA ILE A 373 26.13 33.30 8.01
C ILE A 373 27.62 33.14 7.73
N LEU A 374 28.04 32.02 7.11
CA LEU A 374 29.45 31.66 6.95
C LEU A 374 30.13 32.36 5.74
N PHE A 375 29.39 32.53 4.65
CA PHE A 375 29.83 33.05 3.36
C PHE A 375 28.77 34.01 2.78
N PRO A 376 28.65 35.22 3.32
CA PRO A 376 27.68 36.22 2.87
C PRO A 376 27.94 36.68 1.42
N PHE A 377 26.90 37.15 0.72
CA PHE A 377 26.99 37.58 -0.68
C PHE A 377 27.88 38.81 -0.89
N GLU A 378 28.01 39.64 0.14
CA GLU A 378 28.83 40.85 0.13
C GLU A 378 30.33 40.54 -0.06
N GLU A 379 30.74 39.31 0.26
CA GLU A 379 32.13 38.86 0.17
C GLU A 379 32.41 38.01 -1.07
N ARG A 380 33.43 38.39 -1.85
CA ARG A 380 33.81 37.70 -3.10
C ARG A 380 34.12 36.21 -2.91
N ARG A 381 34.65 35.81 -1.75
CA ARG A 381 34.99 34.41 -1.42
C ARG A 381 33.78 33.48 -1.32
N GLY A 382 32.59 34.03 -1.02
CA GLY A 382 31.37 33.24 -0.86
C GLY A 382 30.74 32.81 -2.19
N LEU A 383 31.08 33.50 -3.28
CA LEU A 383 30.46 33.30 -4.60
C LEU A 383 30.53 31.84 -5.06
N ALA A 384 31.69 31.18 -4.92
CA ALA A 384 31.87 29.79 -5.33
C ALA A 384 30.93 28.84 -4.57
N PHE A 385 30.76 29.03 -3.25
CA PHE A 385 29.88 28.19 -2.43
C PHE A 385 28.41 28.39 -2.79
N TRP A 386 28.00 29.63 -3.08
CA TRP A 386 26.64 29.92 -3.56
C TRP A 386 26.37 29.29 -4.93
N ILE A 387 27.34 29.34 -5.85
CA ILE A 387 27.23 28.67 -7.15
C ILE A 387 27.04 27.16 -6.96
N VAL A 388 27.87 26.51 -6.13
CA VAL A 388 27.75 25.07 -5.84
C VAL A 388 26.37 24.75 -5.23
N TYR A 389 25.92 25.54 -4.26
CA TYR A 389 24.59 25.39 -3.65
C TYR A 389 23.46 25.47 -4.69
N ILE A 390 23.47 26.50 -5.54
CA ILE A 390 22.45 26.70 -6.59
C ILE A 390 22.47 25.54 -7.58
N ILE A 391 23.65 25.08 -8.01
CA ILE A 391 23.78 23.94 -8.93
C ILE A 391 23.18 22.67 -8.30
N VAL A 392 23.57 22.33 -7.07
CA VAL A 392 23.09 21.11 -6.40
C VAL A 392 21.58 21.17 -6.15
N ALA A 393 21.06 22.31 -5.67
CA ALA A 393 19.62 22.50 -5.47
C ALA A 393 18.85 22.44 -6.81
N GLY A 394 19.40 23.05 -7.86
CA GLY A 394 18.84 23.03 -9.22
C GLY A 394 18.80 21.62 -9.82
N ILE A 395 19.86 20.83 -9.65
CA ILE A 395 19.90 19.42 -10.08
C ILE A 395 18.77 18.64 -9.40
N TRP A 396 18.60 18.77 -8.09
CA TRP A 396 17.50 18.08 -7.40
C TRP A 396 16.13 18.55 -7.87
N LEU A 397 15.92 19.85 -8.03
CA LEU A 397 14.66 20.38 -8.54
C LEU A 397 14.33 19.80 -9.92
N LEU A 398 15.30 19.78 -10.83
CA LEU A 398 15.17 19.20 -12.17
C LEU A 398 14.92 17.69 -12.11
N LEU A 399 15.62 16.94 -11.27
CA LEU A 399 15.42 15.50 -11.12
C LEU A 399 14.03 15.17 -10.58
N PHE A 400 13.59 15.82 -9.49
CA PHE A 400 12.28 15.56 -8.89
C PHE A 400 11.14 16.00 -9.81
N PHE A 401 11.23 17.21 -10.39
CA PHE A 401 10.20 17.72 -11.30
C PHE A 401 10.19 16.94 -12.61
N GLY A 402 11.35 16.69 -13.22
CA GLY A 402 11.49 15.92 -14.44
C GLY A 402 10.99 14.49 -14.29
N ALA A 403 11.32 13.80 -13.19
CA ALA A 403 10.83 12.45 -12.93
C ALA A 403 9.31 12.42 -12.68
N GLU A 404 8.75 13.43 -12.00
CA GLU A 404 7.31 13.53 -11.77
C GLU A 404 6.55 13.92 -13.06
N PHE A 405 7.11 14.79 -13.89
CA PHE A 405 6.58 15.17 -15.21
C PHE A 405 6.61 13.98 -16.18
N TYR A 406 7.74 13.29 -16.28
CA TYR A 406 7.88 12.06 -17.06
C TYR A 406 6.85 11.01 -16.63
N ARG A 407 6.68 10.81 -15.32
CA ARG A 407 5.66 9.91 -14.79
C ARG A 407 4.24 10.35 -15.15
N ARG A 408 3.88 11.63 -15.02
CA ARG A 408 2.51 12.11 -15.31
C ARG A 408 2.18 12.07 -16.80
N ILE A 409 3.14 12.34 -17.66
CA ILE A 409 2.91 12.33 -19.10
C ILE A 409 3.02 10.91 -19.63
N PHE A 410 4.16 10.26 -19.52
CA PHE A 410 4.37 8.98 -20.21
C PHE A 410 3.69 7.79 -19.52
N LEU A 411 3.47 7.84 -18.20
CA LEU A 411 2.77 6.77 -17.47
C LEU A 411 1.28 7.06 -17.23
N SER A 412 0.81 8.31 -17.30
CA SER A 412 -0.62 8.64 -17.11
C SER A 412 -1.35 9.08 -18.39
N VAL A 413 -0.68 9.42 -19.50
CA VAL A 413 -1.32 9.64 -20.82
C VAL A 413 -1.78 8.32 -21.47
N LYS A 414 -1.33 7.16 -20.96
CA LYS A 414 -1.96 5.87 -21.28
C LYS A 414 -3.18 5.52 -20.41
N ASP A 415 -3.47 6.31 -19.37
CA ASP A 415 -4.61 6.14 -18.44
C ASP A 415 -5.66 7.27 -18.55
N LYS A 416 -5.51 8.21 -19.51
CA LYS A 416 -6.55 9.20 -19.77
C LYS A 416 -7.61 8.62 -20.70
N THR A 417 -8.70 8.16 -20.08
CA THR A 417 -10.08 8.38 -20.52
C THR A 417 -10.25 8.47 -22.04
N VAL A 418 -10.48 7.32 -22.68
CA VAL A 418 -11.37 7.29 -23.85
C VAL A 418 -12.66 7.99 -23.39
N PRO A 419 -13.15 9.03 -24.09
CA PRO A 419 -14.44 9.62 -23.77
C PRO A 419 -15.46 8.48 -23.77
N ALA A 420 -16.30 8.40 -22.73
CA ALA A 420 -17.44 7.48 -22.77
C ALA A 420 -18.14 7.70 -24.11
N PRO A 421 -18.28 6.68 -24.97
CA PRO A 421 -19.03 6.84 -26.20
C PRO A 421 -20.43 7.32 -25.81
N GLU A 422 -20.91 8.37 -26.47
CA GLU A 422 -22.31 8.78 -26.34
C GLU A 422 -23.18 7.54 -26.57
N VAL A 423 -24.11 7.32 -25.63
CA VAL A 423 -25.03 6.20 -25.66
C VAL A 423 -26.02 6.45 -26.81
N GLU A 424 -25.65 6.00 -28.02
CA GLU A 424 -26.64 5.68 -29.03
C GLU A 424 -27.38 4.43 -28.57
N GLN A 425 -28.64 4.62 -28.19
CA GLN A 425 -29.60 3.54 -27.97
C GLN A 425 -29.78 2.78 -29.30
N GLY A 426 -29.06 1.68 -29.47
CA GLY A 426 -29.18 0.87 -30.67
C GLY A 426 -28.51 -0.48 -30.51
N ASN A 427 -29.33 -1.52 -30.46
CA ASN A 427 -29.00 -2.95 -30.52
C ASN A 427 -27.63 -3.27 -31.16
N ARG A 428 -26.63 -3.57 -30.33
CA ARG A 428 -25.48 -4.40 -30.74
C ARG A 428 -25.25 -5.49 -29.71
N PHE A 429 -25.75 -6.66 -30.08
CA PHE A 429 -25.36 -7.95 -29.52
C PHE A 429 -23.84 -8.15 -29.73
N LEU A 430 -23.10 -8.24 -28.64
CA LEU A 430 -22.28 -9.41 -28.29
C LEU A 430 -21.45 -10.01 -29.42
N GLU A 431 -20.27 -9.43 -29.62
CA GLU A 431 -19.14 -10.14 -30.18
C GLU A 431 -18.29 -10.70 -29.04
N ALA A 432 -18.36 -12.01 -28.85
CA ALA A 432 -17.28 -12.77 -28.25
C ALA A 432 -16.02 -12.55 -29.12
N GLY A 433 -14.92 -12.12 -28.50
CA GLY A 433 -13.64 -11.94 -29.20
C GLY A 433 -13.15 -10.50 -29.32
N LYS A 434 -13.05 -9.74 -28.22
CA LYS A 434 -12.20 -8.53 -28.25
C LYS A 434 -10.75 -8.97 -28.54
N PRO A 435 -10.06 -8.33 -29.51
CA PRO A 435 -8.72 -8.71 -29.90
C PRO A 435 -7.75 -8.56 -28.73
N VAL A 436 -6.82 -9.52 -28.66
CA VAL A 436 -5.69 -9.55 -27.72
C VAL A 436 -5.07 -8.15 -27.62
N PRO A 437 -4.99 -7.54 -26.42
CA PRO A 437 -4.44 -6.21 -26.28
C PRO A 437 -3.00 -6.20 -26.81
N LYS A 438 -2.61 -5.17 -27.59
CA LYS A 438 -1.30 -5.08 -28.28
C LYS A 438 -0.09 -5.48 -27.43
N GLY A 439 -0.15 -5.29 -26.11
CA GLY A 439 0.90 -5.72 -25.18
C GLY A 439 1.11 -7.24 -25.05
N MET A 440 0.05 -8.05 -25.17
CA MET A 440 0.15 -9.53 -25.17
C MET A 440 0.91 -10.01 -26.41
N THR A 441 0.59 -9.45 -27.59
CA THR A 441 1.27 -9.80 -28.85
C THR A 441 2.76 -9.41 -28.83
N GLU A 442 3.11 -8.26 -28.22
CA GLU A 442 4.52 -7.87 -28.08
C GLU A 442 5.28 -8.72 -27.06
N LEU A 443 4.66 -9.13 -25.95
CA LEU A 443 5.31 -10.01 -24.97
C LEU A 443 5.46 -11.44 -25.48
N ALA A 444 4.44 -11.99 -26.15
CA ALA A 444 4.54 -13.29 -26.82
C ALA A 444 5.66 -13.27 -27.86
N LYS A 445 5.71 -12.23 -28.73
CA LYS A 445 6.80 -12.06 -29.70
C LYS A 445 8.19 -11.97 -29.04
N VAL A 446 8.35 -11.18 -27.97
CA VAL A 446 9.63 -11.04 -27.26
C VAL A 446 10.03 -12.34 -26.54
N GLN A 447 9.05 -13.16 -26.16
CA GLN A 447 9.28 -14.46 -25.51
C GLN A 447 9.63 -15.54 -26.54
N ASP A 448 8.93 -15.61 -27.67
CA ASP A 448 9.23 -16.53 -28.77
C ASP A 448 10.59 -16.24 -29.43
N GLU A 449 11.03 -14.97 -29.41
CA GLU A 449 12.34 -14.56 -29.95
C GLU A 449 13.52 -14.90 -29.01
N LYS A 450 13.25 -15.19 -27.73
CA LYS A 450 14.27 -15.64 -26.76
C LYS A 450 14.28 -17.16 -26.66
N VAL A 451 15.32 -17.80 -27.17
CA VAL A 451 15.59 -19.22 -26.92
C VAL A 451 15.93 -19.42 -25.44
N TYR A 452 14.96 -19.88 -24.65
CA TYR A 452 15.16 -20.24 -23.25
C TYR A 452 15.67 -21.70 -23.17
N PRO A 453 16.80 -21.97 -22.49
CA PRO A 453 17.24 -23.35 -22.25
C PRO A 453 16.25 -24.09 -21.35
N ASP A 454 15.99 -25.37 -21.65
CA ASP A 454 15.15 -26.36 -20.94
C ASP A 454 14.18 -25.80 -19.88
N LEU A 455 13.01 -25.33 -20.33
CA LEU A 455 11.90 -24.92 -19.45
C LEU A 455 11.35 -26.13 -18.67
N LEU A 456 11.09 -25.96 -17.38
CA LEU A 456 10.47 -26.99 -16.55
C LEU A 456 8.99 -27.19 -16.93
N SER A 457 8.55 -28.44 -17.08
CA SER A 457 7.14 -28.79 -17.32
C SER A 457 6.39 -28.89 -15.99
N TYR A 458 5.29 -28.15 -15.86
CA TYR A 458 4.37 -28.20 -14.73
C TYR A 458 2.97 -28.63 -15.19
N ASP A 459 2.25 -29.31 -14.32
CA ASP A 459 0.78 -29.45 -14.33
C ASP A 459 0.21 -28.76 -13.07
N TRP A 460 -1.11 -28.60 -12.96
CA TRP A 460 -1.70 -27.89 -11.80
C TRP A 460 -1.39 -28.56 -10.46
N ARG A 461 -1.32 -29.90 -10.41
CA ARG A 461 -0.92 -30.67 -9.20
C ARG A 461 0.52 -30.42 -8.78
N SER A 462 1.47 -30.53 -9.70
CA SER A 462 2.89 -30.32 -9.43
C SER A 462 3.18 -28.85 -9.11
N LEU A 463 2.45 -27.91 -9.72
CA LEU A 463 2.50 -26.49 -9.38
C LEU A 463 2.01 -26.26 -7.94
N ASP A 464 0.86 -26.82 -7.55
CA ASP A 464 0.33 -26.73 -6.20
C ASP A 464 1.30 -27.34 -5.18
N LYS A 465 1.87 -28.53 -5.49
CA LYS A 465 2.90 -29.16 -4.66
C LYS A 465 4.11 -28.24 -4.46
N ALA A 466 4.63 -27.63 -5.53
CA ALA A 466 5.74 -26.69 -5.43
C ALA A 466 5.38 -25.46 -4.56
N VAL A 467 4.14 -24.96 -4.64
CA VAL A 467 3.65 -23.85 -3.82
C VAL A 467 3.48 -24.23 -2.34
N LEU A 468 3.09 -25.48 -2.06
CA LEU A 468 3.04 -26.05 -0.71
C LEU A 468 4.45 -26.21 -0.12
N ASP A 469 5.43 -26.60 -0.94
CA ASP A 469 6.85 -26.70 -0.59
C ASP A 469 7.53 -25.32 -0.39
N GLY A 470 6.80 -24.22 -0.66
CA GLY A 470 7.22 -22.86 -0.36
C GLY A 470 7.63 -22.02 -1.57
N ALA A 471 7.54 -22.56 -2.79
CA ALA A 471 7.76 -21.78 -4.00
C ALA A 471 6.63 -20.75 -4.22
N ILE A 472 6.95 -19.64 -4.88
CA ILE A 472 5.96 -18.62 -5.25
C ILE A 472 5.84 -18.60 -6.77
N LEU A 473 5.20 -19.64 -7.28
CA LEU A 473 4.96 -19.80 -8.71
C LEU A 473 3.59 -19.23 -9.09
N VAL A 474 3.52 -18.57 -10.24
CA VAL A 474 2.28 -18.03 -10.82
C VAL A 474 2.22 -18.36 -12.30
N VAL A 475 1.01 -18.63 -12.81
CA VAL A 475 0.80 -18.89 -14.25
C VAL A 475 0.40 -17.59 -14.93
N ALA A 476 0.94 -17.31 -16.11
CA ALA A 476 0.48 -16.20 -16.94
C ALA A 476 0.44 -16.60 -18.42
N ASN A 477 -0.43 -15.93 -19.18
CA ASN A 477 -0.80 -16.30 -20.54
C ASN A 477 -1.46 -17.69 -20.64
N GLY A 478 -2.03 -18.22 -19.54
CA GLY A 478 -2.60 -19.57 -19.47
C GLY A 478 -1.60 -20.72 -19.68
N ARG A 479 -0.30 -20.42 -19.89
CA ARG A 479 0.70 -21.37 -20.37
C ARG A 479 2.04 -21.28 -19.66
N TYR A 480 2.50 -20.10 -19.28
CA TYR A 480 3.87 -19.94 -18.76
C TYR A 480 3.90 -19.83 -17.24
N VAL A 481 4.88 -20.46 -16.60
CA VAL A 481 5.08 -20.46 -15.15
C VAL A 481 6.22 -19.52 -14.78
N TYR A 482 5.94 -18.60 -13.85
CA TYR A 482 6.86 -17.57 -13.40
C TYR A 482 7.19 -17.69 -11.91
N ASP A 483 8.45 -17.52 -11.54
CA ASP A 483 8.88 -17.50 -10.13
C ASP A 483 8.92 -16.07 -9.56
N ALA A 484 7.95 -15.73 -8.71
CA ALA A 484 7.85 -14.44 -8.06
C ALA A 484 8.60 -14.36 -6.71
N SER A 485 9.36 -15.39 -6.31
CA SER A 485 10.01 -15.48 -5.00
C SER A 485 10.97 -14.33 -4.72
N GLN A 486 11.72 -13.89 -5.74
CA GLN A 486 12.65 -12.76 -5.62
C GLN A 486 11.96 -11.42 -5.25
N TRP A 487 10.65 -11.31 -5.46
CA TRP A 487 9.89 -10.09 -5.19
C TRP A 487 9.10 -10.14 -3.89
N LEU A 488 9.05 -11.27 -3.20
CA LEU A 488 8.29 -11.42 -1.95
C LEU A 488 8.55 -10.25 -0.99
N ARG A 489 9.83 -9.93 -0.73
CA ARG A 489 10.23 -8.87 0.22
C ARG A 489 10.28 -7.45 -0.36
N SER A 490 10.19 -7.29 -1.67
CA SER A 490 10.37 -6.01 -2.37
C SER A 490 9.11 -5.51 -3.10
N HIS A 491 8.06 -6.33 -3.18
CA HIS A 491 6.83 -6.02 -3.91
C HIS A 491 6.10 -4.79 -3.32
N PRO A 492 5.74 -3.78 -4.14
CA PRO A 492 5.16 -2.51 -3.66
C PRO A 492 3.79 -2.66 -2.98
N GLY A 493 3.06 -3.72 -3.34
CA GLY A 493 1.79 -4.11 -2.73
C GLY A 493 1.94 -4.88 -1.40
N GLY A 494 3.15 -5.32 -1.05
CA GLY A 494 3.44 -6.19 0.08
C GLY A 494 3.37 -7.69 -0.27
N GLN A 495 3.85 -8.52 0.67
CA GLN A 495 3.95 -9.97 0.53
C GLN A 495 2.62 -10.67 0.30
N ILE A 496 1.57 -10.20 1.00
CA ILE A 496 0.22 -10.77 0.99
C ILE A 496 -0.33 -10.94 -0.43
N ILE A 497 -0.05 -9.96 -1.27
CA ILE A 497 -0.58 -9.88 -2.63
C ILE A 497 0.02 -10.99 -3.48
N LEU A 498 1.34 -11.22 -3.39
CA LEU A 498 2.00 -12.32 -4.09
C LEU A 498 1.59 -13.69 -3.55
N LEU A 499 1.41 -13.80 -2.22
CA LEU A 499 0.96 -15.05 -1.60
C LEU A 499 -0.49 -15.41 -1.95
N ALA A 500 -1.35 -14.42 -2.24
CA ALA A 500 -2.74 -14.64 -2.63
C ALA A 500 -2.87 -15.20 -4.06
N VAL A 501 -1.91 -14.89 -4.93
CA VAL A 501 -1.90 -15.33 -6.34
C VAL A 501 -1.02 -16.55 -6.59
N ALA A 502 -0.20 -16.95 -5.62
CA ALA A 502 0.66 -18.13 -5.74
C ALA A 502 -0.17 -19.39 -6.04
N GLY A 503 0.20 -20.10 -7.11
CA GLY A 503 -0.48 -21.29 -7.61
C GLY A 503 -1.73 -21.01 -8.44
N THR A 504 -1.95 -19.77 -8.89
CA THR A 504 -3.12 -19.38 -9.71
C THR A 504 -2.70 -18.71 -11.01
N ASP A 505 -3.61 -18.67 -11.99
CA ASP A 505 -3.44 -17.86 -13.19
C ASP A 505 -3.64 -16.36 -12.87
N ILE A 506 -2.62 -15.56 -13.19
CA ILE A 506 -2.56 -14.10 -13.02
C ILE A 506 -2.77 -13.34 -14.33
N SER A 507 -3.10 -14.03 -15.42
CA SER A 507 -3.27 -13.41 -16.75
C SER A 507 -4.23 -12.21 -16.69
N SER A 508 -5.35 -12.37 -15.99
CA SER A 508 -6.35 -11.31 -15.84
C SER A 508 -5.91 -10.12 -14.98
N ASP A 509 -4.92 -10.29 -14.08
CA ASP A 509 -4.38 -9.18 -13.27
C ASP A 509 -3.42 -8.26 -14.04
N TYR A 510 -2.78 -8.79 -15.10
CA TYR A 510 -1.70 -8.10 -15.82
C TYR A 510 -2.13 -7.64 -17.21
N PHE A 511 -2.96 -8.42 -17.91
CA PHE A 511 -3.19 -8.25 -19.34
C PHE A 511 -4.57 -7.72 -19.71
N HIS A 512 -5.53 -7.76 -18.80
CA HIS A 512 -6.83 -7.12 -18.99
C HIS A 512 -6.87 -5.77 -18.24
N GLU A 513 -7.50 -4.76 -18.84
CA GLU A 513 -7.74 -3.45 -18.21
C GLU A 513 -8.78 -3.59 -17.10
N ALA A 514 -8.42 -4.29 -16.02
CA ALA A 514 -9.25 -4.47 -14.84
C ALA A 514 -9.39 -3.12 -14.10
N GLY A 515 -10.22 -2.24 -14.66
CA GLY A 515 -10.45 -0.90 -14.14
C GLY A 515 -11.72 -0.22 -14.64
N TYR A 516 -12.27 -0.55 -15.81
CA TYR A 516 -13.24 0.36 -16.45
C TYR A 516 -14.38 -0.27 -17.26
N ASP A 517 -14.82 -1.50 -16.99
CA ASP A 517 -16.06 -2.02 -17.60
C ASP A 517 -17.30 -1.61 -16.81
N ALA A 518 -17.37 -0.32 -16.45
CA ALA A 518 -18.56 0.25 -15.83
C ALA A 518 -19.72 0.48 -16.81
N ALA A 519 -19.46 0.33 -18.10
CA ALA A 519 -20.42 0.56 -19.17
C ALA A 519 -21.14 -0.71 -19.63
N GLU A 520 -20.70 -1.90 -19.19
CA GLU A 520 -21.33 -3.19 -19.53
C GLU A 520 -22.46 -3.56 -18.55
N PHE A 521 -22.78 -2.65 -17.63
CA PHE A 521 -23.74 -2.82 -16.54
C PHE A 521 -25.18 -2.65 -17.00
N THR A 522 -25.80 -3.75 -17.42
CA THR A 522 -27.25 -3.88 -17.28
C THR A 522 -27.52 -4.69 -16.03
N PRO A 523 -28.01 -4.09 -14.92
CA PRO A 523 -28.39 -4.87 -13.76
C PRO A 523 -29.48 -5.87 -14.14
N PRO A 524 -29.39 -7.16 -13.74
CA PRO A 524 -30.50 -8.08 -13.90
C PRO A 524 -31.71 -7.55 -13.13
N ARG A 525 -32.92 -7.92 -13.58
CA ARG A 525 -34.15 -7.59 -12.85
C ARG A 525 -34.01 -8.04 -11.40
N ARG A 526 -34.28 -7.15 -10.44
CA ARG A 526 -34.39 -7.53 -9.02
C ARG A 526 -35.47 -8.59 -8.91
N ILE A 527 -35.11 -9.74 -8.32
CA ILE A 527 -36.09 -10.77 -7.95
C ILE A 527 -37.06 -10.12 -6.96
N PRO A 528 -38.38 -10.11 -7.23
CA PRO A 528 -39.36 -9.59 -6.30
C PRO A 528 -39.29 -10.37 -4.99
N THR A 529 -39.22 -9.65 -3.87
CA THR A 529 -39.42 -10.26 -2.55
C THR A 529 -40.79 -10.91 -2.51
N GLN A 530 -40.85 -12.12 -1.95
CA GLN A 530 -42.11 -12.81 -1.76
C GLN A 530 -43.07 -11.97 -0.92
N LYS A 531 -44.34 -11.92 -1.33
CA LYS A 531 -45.38 -11.23 -0.58
C LYS A 531 -45.83 -12.09 0.61
N ALA A 532 -46.08 -11.46 1.75
CA ALA A 532 -46.38 -12.17 3.00
C ALA A 532 -47.84 -12.70 3.09
N ASP A 533 -48.70 -12.30 2.17
CA ASP A 533 -50.14 -12.60 2.13
C ASP A 533 -50.51 -13.79 1.22
N ARG A 534 -49.52 -14.56 0.73
CA ARG A 534 -49.77 -15.77 -0.09
C ARG A 534 -50.50 -16.85 0.69
N GLN A 535 -51.30 -17.63 -0.02
CA GLN A 535 -51.95 -18.82 0.52
C GLN A 535 -50.90 -19.85 0.97
N ASP A 536 -51.15 -20.46 2.14
CA ASP A 536 -50.35 -21.57 2.65
C ASP A 536 -50.45 -22.79 1.73
N VAL A 537 -49.30 -23.21 1.22
CA VAL A 537 -49.11 -24.29 0.26
C VAL A 537 -49.65 -25.63 0.79
N THR A 538 -49.69 -25.81 2.12
CA THR A 538 -50.24 -27.03 2.75
C THR A 538 -51.70 -27.31 2.38
N THR A 539 -52.48 -26.25 2.12
CA THR A 539 -53.89 -26.36 1.72
C THR A 539 -54.08 -26.85 0.27
N LEU A 540 -53.04 -26.77 -0.57
CA LEU A 540 -53.09 -27.13 -1.99
C LEU A 540 -52.91 -28.64 -2.26
N HIS A 541 -52.50 -29.42 -1.25
CA HIS A 541 -52.30 -30.87 -1.33
C HIS A 541 -53.59 -31.69 -1.35
N GLN A 542 -54.74 -31.10 -1.01
CA GLN A 542 -56.00 -31.83 -0.78
C GLN A 542 -56.75 -32.30 -2.06
N SER A 543 -56.20 -32.12 -3.25
CA SER A 543 -56.90 -32.37 -4.53
C SER A 543 -56.15 -33.25 -5.54
N ILE A 544 -55.14 -34.03 -5.12
CA ILE A 544 -54.28 -34.79 -6.04
C ILE A 544 -54.82 -36.22 -6.27
N PRO A 545 -55.31 -36.58 -7.47
CA PRO A 545 -55.67 -37.96 -7.80
C PRO A 545 -54.46 -38.91 -7.79
N SER A 546 -54.69 -40.16 -7.41
CA SER A 546 -53.69 -41.19 -7.05
C SER A 546 -52.98 -41.88 -8.21
N THR A 547 -53.05 -41.36 -9.43
CA THR A 547 -52.55 -42.05 -10.62
C THR A 547 -51.36 -41.33 -11.23
N THR A 548 -50.17 -41.92 -11.05
CA THR A 548 -48.98 -41.63 -11.87
C THR A 548 -49.30 -42.02 -13.32
N PRO A 549 -49.22 -41.12 -14.31
CA PRO A 549 -49.33 -41.52 -15.70
C PRO A 549 -48.14 -42.42 -16.06
N PRO A 550 -48.36 -43.58 -16.69
CA PRO A 550 -47.28 -44.36 -17.28
C PRO A 550 -46.80 -43.66 -18.55
N ASN A 551 -45.49 -43.50 -18.71
CA ASN A 551 -44.82 -43.08 -19.95
C ASN A 551 -45.33 -41.76 -20.58
N LEU A 552 -44.89 -40.63 -20.05
CA LEU A 552 -44.78 -39.40 -20.84
C LEU A 552 -43.35 -38.89 -20.74
N ALA A 553 -42.49 -39.42 -21.62
CA ALA A 553 -41.27 -38.72 -21.97
C ALA A 553 -41.68 -37.34 -22.54
N PRO A 554 -41.18 -36.22 -22.00
CA PRO A 554 -41.39 -34.94 -22.63
C PRO A 554 -40.66 -34.97 -23.99
N ASN A 555 -41.43 -34.95 -25.08
CA ASN A 555 -40.92 -34.59 -26.40
C ASN A 555 -40.52 -33.10 -26.37
N ALA A 556 -39.36 -32.80 -25.80
CA ALA A 556 -38.74 -31.48 -25.85
C ALA A 556 -37.62 -31.50 -26.90
N SER A 557 -37.97 -31.80 -28.15
CA SER A 557 -37.16 -31.50 -29.32
C SER A 557 -37.46 -30.09 -29.84
N ALA A 558 -37.43 -29.10 -28.94
CA ALA A 558 -37.37 -27.69 -29.32
C ALA A 558 -35.98 -27.17 -28.94
N SER A 559 -35.07 -27.15 -29.90
CA SER A 559 -33.76 -26.52 -29.75
C SER A 559 -33.95 -25.03 -29.49
N MET A 560 -33.86 -24.60 -28.23
CA MET A 560 -33.65 -23.20 -27.89
C MET A 560 -32.15 -22.89 -28.00
N SER A 561 -31.59 -22.95 -29.21
CA SER A 561 -30.15 -22.77 -29.45
C SER A 561 -29.73 -21.31 -29.71
N GLY A 562 -30.49 -20.32 -29.26
CA GLY A 562 -30.25 -18.92 -29.68
C GLY A 562 -30.44 -17.82 -28.64
N THR A 563 -30.94 -18.11 -27.44
CA THR A 563 -31.27 -17.07 -26.43
C THR A 563 -30.78 -17.40 -25.02
N THR A 564 -30.18 -18.57 -24.80
CA THR A 564 -29.79 -19.11 -23.49
C THR A 564 -28.48 -18.52 -22.95
N GLU A 565 -27.47 -18.36 -23.81
CA GLU A 565 -26.12 -17.91 -23.39
C GLU A 565 -26.09 -16.53 -22.72
N PHE A 566 -27.04 -15.65 -23.07
CA PHE A 566 -27.10 -14.28 -22.51
C PHE A 566 -27.95 -14.13 -21.25
N MET A 567 -28.88 -15.05 -21.01
CA MET A 567 -29.61 -15.09 -19.74
C MET A 567 -28.76 -15.74 -18.64
N GLU A 568 -27.95 -16.74 -18.96
CA GLU A 568 -27.24 -17.55 -17.96
C GLU A 568 -26.20 -16.77 -17.14
N THR A 569 -25.41 -15.88 -17.73
CA THR A 569 -24.33 -15.19 -16.99
C THR A 569 -24.82 -14.03 -16.12
N SER A 570 -25.96 -13.43 -16.45
CA SER A 570 -26.47 -12.21 -15.79
C SER A 570 -27.32 -12.49 -14.55
N HIS A 571 -27.93 -13.67 -14.44
CA HIS A 571 -28.82 -14.00 -13.31
C HIS A 571 -28.10 -14.41 -12.02
N TYR A 572 -26.82 -14.80 -12.07
CA TYR A 572 -26.10 -15.29 -10.89
C TYR A 572 -25.39 -14.22 -10.05
N LEU A 573 -25.14 -13.01 -10.54
CA LEU A 573 -24.37 -12.00 -9.79
C LEU A 573 -25.22 -10.76 -9.48
N THR A 574 -25.34 -10.44 -8.19
CA THR A 574 -26.05 -9.24 -7.73
C THR A 574 -25.17 -8.00 -7.75
N GLU A 575 -25.76 -6.80 -7.68
CA GLU A 575 -25.03 -5.54 -7.55
C GLU A 575 -24.13 -5.53 -6.30
N GLU A 576 -24.60 -6.13 -5.20
CA GLU A 576 -23.79 -6.27 -3.99
C GLU A 576 -22.58 -7.17 -4.24
N ASP A 577 -22.75 -8.32 -4.92
CA ASP A 577 -21.65 -9.22 -5.27
C ASP A 577 -20.56 -8.48 -6.05
N TRP A 578 -20.94 -7.72 -7.09
CA TRP A 578 -20.02 -6.90 -7.86
C TRP A 578 -19.27 -5.88 -7.01
N SER A 579 -19.95 -5.19 -6.08
CA SER A 579 -19.31 -4.24 -5.19
C SER A 579 -18.20 -4.88 -4.33
N LYS A 580 -18.43 -6.12 -3.85
CA LYS A 580 -17.45 -6.86 -3.06
C LYS A 580 -16.34 -7.45 -3.93
N ILE A 581 -16.66 -7.92 -5.14
CA ILE A 581 -15.66 -8.39 -6.13
C ILE A 581 -14.69 -7.24 -6.44
N VAL A 582 -15.19 -6.06 -6.79
CA VAL A 582 -14.35 -4.87 -7.06
C VAL A 582 -13.50 -4.51 -5.84
N ARG A 583 -14.06 -4.59 -4.64
CA ARG A 583 -13.30 -4.36 -3.40
C ARG A 583 -12.17 -5.38 -3.22
N ALA A 584 -12.41 -6.65 -3.53
CA ALA A 584 -11.41 -7.73 -3.48
C ALA A 584 -10.34 -7.62 -4.58
N ARG A 585 -10.67 -6.96 -5.72
CA ARG A 585 -9.76 -6.69 -6.85
C ARG A 585 -8.80 -5.53 -6.63
N ARG A 586 -9.15 -4.54 -5.79
CA ARG A 586 -8.35 -3.31 -5.54
C ARG A 586 -6.93 -3.55 -5.01
N THR A 587 -6.48 -4.81 -4.92
CA THR A 587 -5.14 -5.25 -4.57
C THR A 587 -4.21 -5.51 -5.77
N HIS A 588 -4.69 -5.64 -7.02
CA HIS A 588 -3.86 -6.05 -8.18
C HIS A 588 -4.08 -5.21 -9.45
N VAL A 589 -3.60 -3.96 -9.46
CA VAL A 589 -3.48 -3.20 -10.72
C VAL A 589 -2.01 -2.93 -10.97
N HIS A 590 -1.49 -3.50 -12.06
CA HIS A 590 -0.07 -3.45 -12.42
C HIS A 590 0.15 -2.58 -13.66
N THR A 591 1.23 -1.80 -13.68
CA THR A 591 1.58 -0.97 -14.85
C THR A 591 2.22 -1.82 -15.96
N LYS A 592 2.18 -1.37 -17.22
CA LYS A 592 2.84 -2.06 -18.35
C LYS A 592 4.33 -2.38 -18.11
N VAL A 593 5.01 -1.56 -17.32
CA VAL A 593 6.41 -1.78 -16.89
C VAL A 593 6.54 -2.99 -15.95
N ALA A 594 5.53 -3.27 -15.13
CA ALA A 594 5.53 -4.47 -14.29
C ALA A 594 5.34 -5.74 -15.14
N ILE A 595 4.57 -5.67 -16.23
CA ILE A 595 4.36 -6.77 -17.17
C ILE A 595 5.67 -7.15 -17.88
N MET A 596 6.41 -6.18 -18.43
CA MET A 596 7.73 -6.42 -19.06
C MET A 596 8.78 -7.00 -18.09
N ARG A 597 8.53 -6.97 -16.77
CA ARG A 597 9.42 -7.58 -15.78
C ARG A 597 9.06 -9.03 -15.49
N LEU A 598 7.80 -9.40 -15.68
CA LEU A 598 7.34 -10.79 -15.54
C LEU A 598 8.06 -11.69 -16.55
N SER A 599 8.34 -11.20 -17.77
CA SER A 599 9.07 -11.99 -18.78
C SER A 599 10.49 -12.43 -18.39
N ASN A 600 11.11 -11.75 -17.41
CA ASN A 600 12.43 -12.14 -16.88
C ASN A 600 12.34 -13.18 -15.76
N LEU A 601 11.14 -13.60 -15.39
CA LEU A 601 10.84 -14.55 -14.32
C LEU A 601 10.37 -15.91 -14.84
N LEU A 602 10.45 -16.13 -16.14
CA LEU A 602 10.02 -17.38 -16.75
C LEU A 602 10.89 -18.53 -16.25
N VAL A 603 10.24 -19.57 -15.70
CA VAL A 603 10.91 -20.77 -15.16
C VAL A 603 10.39 -22.05 -15.83
N GLY A 604 9.16 -22.04 -16.35
CA GLY A 604 8.58 -23.24 -16.95
C GLY A 604 7.35 -23.00 -17.80
N GLU A 605 6.79 -24.11 -18.28
CA GLU A 605 5.58 -24.19 -19.08
C GLU A 605 4.55 -25.11 -18.38
N LEU A 606 3.29 -24.73 -18.46
CA LEU A 606 2.13 -25.45 -17.93
C LEU A 606 1.55 -26.30 -19.06
N HIS A 607 1.51 -27.62 -18.86
CA HIS A 607 0.81 -28.53 -19.74
C HIS A 607 -0.52 -28.95 -19.11
N THR A 608 -1.59 -28.90 -19.89
CA THR A 608 -2.93 -29.32 -19.44
C THR A 608 -2.99 -30.83 -19.22
N SER A 609 -3.53 -31.26 -18.08
CA SER A 609 -3.68 -32.68 -17.69
C SER A 609 -4.76 -33.45 -18.49
N HIS A 610 -5.30 -32.82 -19.55
CA HIS A 610 -6.54 -33.13 -20.26
C HIS A 610 -6.67 -34.58 -20.78
N LYS A 611 -5.55 -35.26 -21.04
CA LYS A 611 -5.53 -36.65 -21.50
C LYS A 611 -6.09 -37.67 -20.49
N ARG A 612 -6.22 -37.33 -19.21
CA ARG A 612 -6.77 -38.24 -18.19
C ARG A 612 -8.28 -38.07 -18.00
N TRP A 613 -8.79 -36.83 -18.07
CA TRP A 613 -10.19 -36.52 -17.85
C TRP A 613 -11.07 -36.88 -19.06
N GLN A 614 -10.62 -36.56 -20.28
CA GLN A 614 -11.28 -37.03 -21.50
C GLN A 614 -11.27 -38.55 -21.63
N LYS A 615 -10.19 -39.22 -21.19
CA LYS A 615 -10.08 -40.70 -21.22
C LYS A 615 -10.96 -41.39 -20.16
N ALA A 616 -11.38 -40.66 -19.13
CA ALA A 616 -12.38 -41.14 -18.16
C ALA A 616 -13.81 -40.99 -18.73
N LEU A 617 -14.08 -39.89 -19.45
CA LEU A 617 -15.35 -39.66 -20.15
C LEU A 617 -15.54 -40.50 -21.42
N SER A 618 -14.45 -40.84 -22.12
CA SER A 618 -14.49 -41.54 -23.41
C SER A 618 -14.55 -43.07 -23.31
N GLN A 619 -14.65 -43.66 -22.11
CA GLN A 619 -14.77 -45.12 -21.93
C GLN A 619 -16.15 -45.70 -22.30
N GLY A 620 -16.89 -45.03 -23.18
CA GLY A 620 -18.10 -45.55 -23.84
C GLY A 620 -18.06 -45.52 -25.37
N SER A 621 -17.02 -44.96 -26.02
CA SER A 621 -16.99 -44.81 -27.48
C SER A 621 -15.57 -44.97 -28.02
N GLN A 622 -15.39 -45.81 -29.06
CA GLN A 622 -14.08 -46.08 -29.66
C GLN A 622 -13.39 -44.82 -30.18
N PRO A 623 -12.04 -44.72 -30.07
CA PRO A 623 -11.30 -43.56 -30.54
C PRO A 623 -11.13 -43.61 -32.06
N THR A 624 -11.80 -42.72 -32.78
CA THR A 624 -11.38 -42.34 -34.14
C THR A 624 -10.18 -41.40 -34.03
N LEU A 625 -9.07 -41.84 -34.62
CA LEU A 625 -7.84 -41.07 -34.80
C LEU A 625 -8.16 -39.78 -35.57
N VAL A 626 -8.20 -38.65 -34.88
CA VAL A 626 -8.01 -37.33 -35.50
C VAL A 626 -6.53 -37.01 -35.35
N ASN A 627 -5.81 -37.07 -36.47
CA ASN A 627 -4.52 -36.40 -36.59
C ASN A 627 -4.79 -34.90 -36.55
N GLU A 628 -4.41 -34.22 -35.48
CA GLU A 628 -4.30 -32.77 -35.49
C GLU A 628 -2.84 -32.40 -35.69
N ASP A 629 -2.59 -31.91 -36.90
CA ASP A 629 -1.39 -31.21 -37.31
C ASP A 629 -1.11 -30.04 -36.35
N ILE A 630 0.18 -29.80 -36.14
CA ILE A 630 0.73 -28.66 -35.42
C ILE A 630 0.28 -27.39 -36.16
N GLY A 631 -0.78 -26.77 -35.68
CA GLY A 631 -1.31 -25.50 -36.16
C GLY A 631 -0.45 -24.31 -35.72
N ASP A 632 -0.38 -23.33 -36.61
CA ASP A 632 0.43 -22.10 -36.52
C ASP A 632 0.12 -21.29 -35.25
N GLY A 633 1.17 -20.77 -34.59
CA GLY A 633 1.18 -20.31 -33.19
C GLY A 633 0.46 -18.99 -32.88
N ASN A 634 -0.75 -18.79 -33.39
CA ASN A 634 -1.54 -17.56 -33.17
C ASN A 634 -2.96 -17.78 -32.63
N GLU A 635 -3.50 -19.01 -32.67
CA GLU A 635 -4.88 -19.30 -32.22
C GLU A 635 -4.96 -19.90 -30.79
N ASP A 636 -3.85 -20.41 -30.25
CA ASP A 636 -3.83 -21.12 -28.94
C ASP A 636 -4.01 -20.23 -27.71
N ALA A 637 -3.82 -18.91 -27.82
CA ALA A 637 -3.98 -18.00 -26.68
C ALA A 637 -5.46 -17.74 -26.31
N GLN A 638 -6.41 -18.10 -27.19
CA GLN A 638 -7.84 -17.81 -27.03
C GLN A 638 -8.64 -18.97 -26.42
N ASN A 639 -8.20 -20.22 -26.52
CA ASN A 639 -8.95 -21.38 -26.03
C ASN A 639 -8.37 -21.93 -24.71
N ARG A 640 -8.64 -21.24 -23.60
CA ARG A 640 -8.30 -21.75 -22.26
C ARG A 640 -9.28 -22.85 -21.85
N LEU A 641 -8.81 -24.10 -21.81
CA LEU A 641 -9.58 -25.25 -21.33
C LEU A 641 -9.79 -25.18 -19.81
N PHE A 642 -10.93 -25.69 -19.35
CA PHE A 642 -11.22 -25.87 -17.93
C PHE A 642 -10.45 -27.08 -17.37
N ASP A 643 -9.76 -26.88 -16.24
CA ASP A 643 -9.13 -27.96 -15.48
C ASP A 643 -9.67 -27.92 -14.03
N PRO A 644 -10.34 -28.98 -13.53
CA PRO A 644 -10.85 -29.03 -12.16
C PRO A 644 -9.77 -28.84 -11.08
N GLU A 645 -8.50 -29.04 -11.42
CA GLU A 645 -7.37 -28.93 -10.50
C GLU A 645 -6.80 -27.51 -10.41
N GLU A 646 -7.23 -26.62 -11.31
CA GLU A 646 -6.86 -25.21 -11.33
C GLU A 646 -7.47 -24.47 -10.13
N TYR A 647 -6.62 -23.87 -9.30
CA TYR A 647 -7.08 -22.91 -8.31
C TYR A 647 -7.45 -21.59 -8.97
N ARG A 648 -8.74 -21.28 -8.97
CA ARG A 648 -9.27 -19.97 -9.33
C ARG A 648 -9.51 -19.13 -8.08
N ARG A 649 -9.52 -17.80 -8.26
CA ARG A 649 -9.63 -16.84 -7.15
C ARG A 649 -11.06 -16.35 -7.02
N TYR A 650 -11.57 -16.30 -5.79
CA TYR A 650 -12.94 -15.92 -5.47
C TYR A 650 -12.97 -14.82 -4.40
N ALA A 651 -14.00 -13.98 -4.47
CA ALA A 651 -14.34 -13.02 -3.44
C ALA A 651 -15.47 -13.56 -2.56
N LEU A 652 -15.34 -13.42 -1.24
CA LEU A 652 -16.45 -13.65 -0.31
C LEU A 652 -17.40 -12.45 -0.38
N THR A 653 -18.60 -12.66 -0.93
CA THR A 653 -19.55 -11.57 -1.23
C THR A 653 -20.68 -11.47 -0.21
N SER A 654 -21.18 -12.60 0.29
CA SER A 654 -22.20 -12.67 1.34
C SER A 654 -21.81 -13.62 2.46
N LYS A 655 -22.28 -13.29 3.67
CA LYS A 655 -22.09 -14.07 4.89
C LYS A 655 -23.31 -13.88 5.79
N THR A 656 -24.16 -14.90 5.87
CA THR A 656 -25.38 -14.89 6.70
C THR A 656 -25.29 -16.00 7.76
N LEU A 657 -25.71 -15.66 8.99
CA LEU A 657 -25.72 -16.62 10.10
C LEU A 657 -27.03 -17.42 10.03
N VAL A 658 -26.93 -18.75 10.00
CA VAL A 658 -28.09 -19.65 9.84
C VAL A 658 -28.68 -20.07 11.19
N ASN A 659 -27.85 -20.23 12.23
CA ASN A 659 -28.27 -20.68 13.57
C ASN A 659 -27.94 -19.65 14.68
N PRO A 660 -28.66 -18.52 14.77
CA PRO A 660 -28.35 -17.45 15.72
C PRO A 660 -28.39 -17.87 17.20
N ASN A 661 -29.13 -18.94 17.54
CA ASN A 661 -29.37 -19.39 18.90
C ASN A 661 -28.45 -20.55 19.37
N SER A 662 -27.42 -20.92 18.61
CA SER A 662 -26.52 -22.04 18.99
C SER A 662 -25.38 -21.59 19.91
N PRO A 663 -25.18 -22.23 21.08
CA PRO A 663 -24.16 -21.82 22.07
C PRO A 663 -22.73 -22.32 21.77
N GLY A 664 -22.53 -23.21 20.79
CA GLY A 664 -21.23 -23.89 20.58
C GLY A 664 -20.52 -23.57 19.27
N HIS A 665 -21.23 -23.65 18.13
CA HIS A 665 -20.64 -23.57 16.80
C HIS A 665 -21.58 -22.87 15.80
N PRO A 666 -21.33 -21.59 15.44
CA PRO A 666 -22.16 -20.89 14.47
C PRO A 666 -21.98 -21.50 13.07
N ILE A 667 -23.07 -21.58 12.32
CA ILE A 667 -23.14 -22.06 10.95
C ILE A 667 -23.40 -20.85 10.06
N PHE A 668 -22.52 -20.61 9.10
CA PHE A 668 -22.67 -19.52 8.14
C PHE A 668 -22.99 -20.07 6.75
N ARG A 669 -23.94 -19.42 6.07
CA ARG A 669 -24.08 -19.49 4.62
C ARG A 669 -23.15 -18.45 4.00
N LEU A 670 -22.19 -18.92 3.22
CA LEU A 670 -21.13 -18.13 2.63
C LEU A 670 -21.26 -18.18 1.12
N ARG A 671 -21.30 -17.00 0.49
CA ARG A 671 -21.36 -16.88 -0.97
C ARG A 671 -19.99 -16.46 -1.51
N PHE A 672 -19.46 -17.26 -2.44
CA PHE A 672 -18.21 -16.99 -3.13
C PHE A 672 -18.49 -16.73 -4.60
N CYS A 673 -17.99 -15.61 -5.11
CA CYS A 673 -18.10 -15.26 -6.52
C CYS A 673 -16.70 -15.18 -7.14
N LEU A 674 -16.57 -15.68 -8.37
CA LEU A 674 -15.31 -15.68 -9.12
C LEU A 674 -14.78 -14.25 -9.23
N LEU A 675 -13.47 -14.09 -9.00
CA LEU A 675 -12.84 -12.78 -8.99
C LEU A 675 -12.94 -12.12 -10.36
N TYR A 676 -12.91 -12.90 -11.44
CA TYR A 676 -13.07 -12.47 -12.84
C TYR A 676 -14.23 -13.23 -13.51
N PRO A 677 -15.50 -12.81 -13.33
CA PRO A 677 -16.66 -13.54 -13.83
C PRO A 677 -16.71 -13.72 -15.36
N TYR A 678 -16.04 -12.85 -16.12
CA TYR A 678 -15.94 -12.94 -17.58
C TYR A 678 -14.89 -13.97 -18.06
N GLU A 679 -14.07 -14.51 -17.16
CA GLU A 679 -13.03 -15.48 -17.50
C GLU A 679 -13.60 -16.90 -17.53
N HIS A 680 -14.55 -17.13 -18.43
CA HIS A 680 -15.14 -18.45 -18.66
C HIS A 680 -14.12 -19.37 -19.34
N ARG A 681 -13.97 -20.61 -18.85
CA ARG A 681 -13.09 -21.61 -19.48
C ARG A 681 -13.90 -22.50 -20.42
N GLN A 682 -13.31 -22.91 -21.54
CA GLN A 682 -13.98 -23.84 -22.45
C GLN A 682 -14.14 -25.20 -21.78
N GLY A 683 -15.36 -25.75 -21.82
CA GLY A 683 -15.72 -26.98 -21.10
C GLY A 683 -15.93 -26.81 -19.59
N GLU A 684 -16.07 -25.58 -19.09
CA GLU A 684 -16.45 -25.33 -17.70
C GLU A 684 -17.87 -25.88 -17.43
N PRO A 685 -18.08 -26.64 -16.33
CA PRO A 685 -19.38 -27.24 -16.04
C PRO A 685 -20.41 -26.19 -15.62
N GLU A 686 -21.59 -26.22 -16.23
CA GLU A 686 -22.72 -25.33 -15.89
C GLU A 686 -23.26 -25.56 -14.48
N ILE A 687 -23.22 -26.82 -14.01
CA ILE A 687 -23.74 -27.27 -12.72
C ILE A 687 -22.68 -28.12 -12.02
N ILE A 688 -22.59 -27.96 -10.70
CA ILE A 688 -21.81 -28.87 -9.84
C ILE A 688 -22.73 -30.03 -9.46
N TYR A 689 -22.43 -31.23 -9.95
CA TYR A 689 -23.29 -32.39 -9.75
C TYR A 689 -23.29 -32.85 -8.28
N PRO A 690 -24.41 -33.44 -7.80
CA PRO A 690 -24.48 -34.01 -6.46
C PRO A 690 -23.34 -34.97 -6.18
N GLY A 691 -22.71 -34.87 -5.01
CA GLY A 691 -21.54 -35.67 -4.64
C GLY A 691 -20.21 -35.04 -4.97
N GLN A 692 -20.16 -34.11 -5.93
CA GLN A 692 -18.95 -33.38 -6.22
C GLN A 692 -18.67 -32.32 -5.15
N ALA A 693 -17.40 -32.15 -4.83
CA ALA A 693 -16.90 -31.19 -3.86
C ALA A 693 -15.99 -30.15 -4.52
N ILE A 694 -15.80 -29.03 -3.85
CA ILE A 694 -14.76 -28.07 -4.15
C ILE A 694 -13.72 -28.08 -3.05
N GLU A 695 -12.49 -27.70 -3.37
CA GLU A 695 -11.45 -27.52 -2.37
C GLU A 695 -11.15 -26.04 -2.16
N VAL A 696 -11.30 -25.59 -0.91
CA VAL A 696 -11.00 -24.21 -0.51
C VAL A 696 -9.63 -24.18 0.17
N GLN A 697 -8.67 -23.50 -0.46
CA GLN A 697 -7.32 -23.31 0.07
C GLN A 697 -7.12 -21.88 0.58
N ILE A 698 -6.53 -21.75 1.77
CA ILE A 698 -6.21 -20.49 2.41
C ILE A 698 -4.77 -20.47 2.93
N ARG A 699 -4.21 -19.28 3.11
CA ARG A 699 -2.91 -19.09 3.78
C ARG A 699 -3.06 -18.07 4.91
N PRO A 700 -3.23 -18.52 6.18
CA PRO A 700 -3.49 -17.62 7.30
C PRO A 700 -2.35 -16.63 7.59
N HIS A 701 -1.11 -17.10 7.47
CA HIS A 701 0.10 -16.33 7.72
C HIS A 701 1.14 -16.58 6.62
N ALA A 702 2.00 -15.59 6.36
CA ALA A 702 3.03 -15.68 5.32
C ALA A 702 4.06 -16.80 5.58
N ASP A 703 4.32 -17.09 6.86
CA ASP A 703 5.31 -18.07 7.30
C ASP A 703 4.70 -19.47 7.53
N ARG A 704 3.41 -19.67 7.25
CA ARG A 704 2.71 -20.95 7.42
C ARG A 704 2.35 -21.56 6.07
N ILE A 705 2.35 -22.90 6.03
CA ILE A 705 1.90 -23.71 4.89
C ILE A 705 0.41 -23.42 4.63
N PRO A 706 -0.05 -23.39 3.37
CA PRO A 706 -1.48 -23.32 3.05
C PRO A 706 -2.28 -24.44 3.73
N LEU A 707 -3.51 -24.13 4.11
CA LEU A 707 -4.48 -25.09 4.62
C LEU A 707 -5.58 -25.25 3.59
N SER A 708 -6.02 -26.48 3.33
CA SER A 708 -7.16 -26.75 2.44
C SER A 708 -8.19 -27.69 3.07
N ARG A 709 -9.44 -27.56 2.63
CA ARG A 709 -10.57 -28.42 3.01
C ARG A 709 -11.55 -28.57 1.87
N TYR A 710 -12.16 -29.75 1.77
CA TYR A 710 -13.25 -30.02 0.86
C TYR A 710 -14.58 -29.52 1.42
N TYR A 711 -15.41 -28.95 0.56
CA TYR A 711 -16.76 -28.52 0.86
C TYR A 711 -17.68 -28.91 -0.28
N SER A 712 -18.90 -29.34 0.02
CA SER A 712 -19.93 -29.61 -0.99
C SER A 712 -20.79 -28.35 -1.15
N PRO A 713 -20.73 -27.67 -2.31
CA PRO A 713 -21.57 -26.52 -2.58
C PRO A 713 -23.03 -26.92 -2.57
N VAL A 714 -23.85 -26.15 -1.85
CA VAL A 714 -25.28 -26.45 -1.76
C VAL A 714 -25.99 -25.88 -2.98
N HIS A 715 -25.58 -24.68 -3.43
CA HIS A 715 -26.17 -23.97 -4.56
C HIS A 715 -25.09 -23.31 -5.44
N GLY A 716 -25.40 -23.13 -6.72
CA GLY A 716 -24.61 -22.36 -7.68
C GLY A 716 -23.68 -23.19 -8.57
N ASN A 717 -22.71 -22.52 -9.18
CA ASN A 717 -21.74 -23.08 -10.13
C ASN A 717 -20.34 -22.53 -9.87
N MET A 718 -19.38 -22.83 -10.77
CA MET A 718 -18.00 -22.35 -10.64
C MET A 718 -17.85 -20.83 -10.81
N MET A 719 -18.88 -20.10 -11.26
CA MET A 719 -18.87 -18.63 -11.24
C MET A 719 -19.32 -18.08 -9.88
N ALA A 720 -20.40 -18.63 -9.32
CA ALA A 720 -20.90 -18.22 -8.02
C ALA A 720 -21.50 -19.41 -7.26
N LEU A 721 -20.95 -19.69 -6.07
CA LEU A 721 -21.32 -20.86 -5.27
C LEU A 721 -21.58 -20.50 -3.81
N GLU A 722 -22.41 -21.31 -3.16
CA GLU A 722 -22.80 -21.15 -1.77
C GLU A 722 -22.42 -22.35 -0.91
N LEU A 723 -21.77 -22.07 0.22
CA LEU A 723 -21.31 -23.06 1.18
C LEU A 723 -22.02 -22.87 2.52
N LEU A 724 -22.49 -23.96 3.11
CA LEU A 724 -22.92 -24.02 4.51
C LEU A 724 -21.76 -24.53 5.37
N VAL A 725 -21.15 -23.63 6.14
CA VAL A 725 -19.93 -23.94 6.90
C VAL A 725 -20.18 -23.82 8.40
N LYS A 726 -20.04 -24.93 9.12
CA LYS A 726 -20.01 -24.97 10.58
C LYS A 726 -18.64 -24.49 11.08
N MET A 727 -18.65 -23.52 11.99
CA MET A 727 -17.43 -22.90 12.50
C MET A 727 -16.88 -23.67 13.70
N TYR A 728 -15.67 -24.17 13.55
CA TYR A 728 -14.94 -24.87 14.60
C TYR A 728 -13.82 -23.97 15.13
N PRO A 729 -13.68 -23.81 16.47
CA PRO A 729 -12.59 -23.03 17.05
C PRO A 729 -11.24 -23.74 16.83
N GLY A 730 -10.20 -22.98 16.47
CA GLY A 730 -8.85 -23.43 16.15
C GLY A 730 -8.23 -22.70 14.93
N ASP A 731 -7.06 -23.17 14.50
CA ASP A 731 -6.32 -22.60 13.37
C ASP A 731 -6.76 -23.17 12.00
N GLY A 732 -8.04 -23.57 11.86
CA GLY A 732 -8.58 -24.25 10.68
C GLY A 732 -9.14 -23.32 9.58
N VAL A 733 -9.54 -23.92 8.46
CA VAL A 733 -10.14 -23.19 7.31
C VAL A 733 -11.45 -22.51 7.70
N SER A 734 -12.32 -23.19 8.44
CA SER A 734 -13.62 -22.67 8.87
C SER A 734 -13.47 -21.39 9.70
N GLU A 735 -12.67 -21.39 10.77
CA GLU A 735 -12.44 -20.21 11.59
C GLU A 735 -11.83 -19.05 10.79
N TYR A 736 -10.87 -19.33 9.90
CA TYR A 736 -10.25 -18.30 9.09
C TYR A 736 -11.27 -17.60 8.20
N VAL A 737 -12.09 -18.36 7.48
CA VAL A 737 -13.15 -17.83 6.60
C VAL A 737 -14.18 -17.07 7.44
N GLY A 738 -14.55 -17.60 8.61
CA GLY A 738 -15.46 -16.95 9.56
C GLY A 738 -14.96 -15.58 10.05
N LYS A 739 -13.66 -15.34 10.15
CA LYS A 739 -13.11 -14.03 10.59
C LYS A 739 -12.99 -13.00 9.46
N GLN A 740 -13.08 -13.39 8.20
CA GLN A 740 -12.89 -12.46 7.09
C GLN A 740 -14.09 -11.55 6.87
N ARG A 741 -13.82 -10.32 6.43
CA ARG A 741 -14.85 -9.37 5.99
C ARG A 741 -15.12 -9.54 4.49
N LEU A 742 -16.34 -9.20 4.10
CA LEU A 742 -16.82 -9.28 2.72
C LEU A 742 -15.94 -8.42 1.78
N GLY A 743 -15.47 -9.04 0.70
CA GLY A 743 -14.62 -8.40 -0.32
C GLY A 743 -13.24 -7.93 0.17
N GLU A 744 -12.76 -8.35 1.34
CA GLU A 744 -11.43 -7.95 1.84
C GLU A 744 -10.30 -8.90 1.41
N ARG A 745 -10.60 -10.20 1.28
CA ARG A 745 -9.65 -11.25 0.92
C ARG A 745 -10.10 -12.02 -0.31
N GLN A 746 -9.13 -12.56 -1.01
CA GLN A 746 -9.30 -13.52 -2.09
C GLN A 746 -9.13 -14.93 -1.52
N PHE A 747 -9.95 -15.86 -2.01
CA PHE A 747 -9.93 -17.27 -1.65
C PHE A 747 -9.57 -18.09 -2.86
N LYS A 748 -8.77 -19.14 -2.69
CA LYS A 748 -8.41 -20.06 -3.76
C LYS A 748 -9.36 -21.24 -3.71
N ILE A 749 -10.08 -21.48 -4.79
CA ILE A 749 -11.05 -22.58 -4.90
C ILE A 749 -10.78 -23.32 -6.20
N ARG A 750 -10.73 -24.65 -6.13
CA ARG A 750 -10.67 -25.56 -7.29
C ARG A 750 -11.79 -26.60 -7.22
N GLY A 751 -12.09 -27.22 -8.35
CA GLY A 751 -13.16 -28.19 -8.54
C GLY A 751 -13.97 -27.90 -9.80
N PRO A 752 -15.09 -28.62 -10.02
CA PRO A 752 -15.65 -29.65 -9.14
C PRO A 752 -14.80 -30.93 -9.15
N LEU A 753 -14.59 -31.50 -7.97
CA LEU A 753 -13.80 -32.72 -7.72
C LEU A 753 -14.71 -33.85 -7.27
N GLY A 754 -14.31 -35.10 -7.57
CA GLY A 754 -15.07 -36.28 -7.20
C GLY A 754 -16.04 -36.72 -8.29
N ASP A 755 -16.51 -37.95 -8.15
CA ASP A 755 -17.48 -38.53 -9.07
C ASP A 755 -18.90 -38.04 -8.69
N PRO A 756 -19.83 -37.89 -9.65
CA PRO A 756 -21.20 -37.45 -9.37
C PRO A 756 -22.11 -38.60 -8.90
N LEU A 757 -22.81 -38.44 -7.77
CA LEU A 757 -23.74 -39.45 -7.21
C LEU A 757 -24.87 -39.84 -8.16
N VAL A 758 -25.16 -38.98 -9.14
CA VAL A 758 -26.19 -39.17 -10.14
C VAL A 758 -25.65 -38.79 -11.52
N GLY A 759 -25.98 -39.59 -12.55
CA GLY A 759 -25.48 -39.40 -13.90
C GLY A 759 -25.93 -38.10 -14.60
N PRO A 760 -25.13 -37.53 -15.51
CA PRO A 760 -25.39 -36.23 -16.14
C PRO A 760 -26.33 -36.22 -17.38
N GLU A 761 -26.63 -37.35 -18.03
CA GLU A 761 -27.31 -37.37 -19.34
C GLU A 761 -28.84 -37.58 -19.29
N ARG A 762 -29.63 -36.72 -19.97
CA ARG A 762 -31.01 -37.04 -20.49
C ARG A 762 -31.40 -36.19 -21.73
N PRO A 763 -32.27 -36.71 -22.65
CA PRO A 763 -33.06 -37.95 -22.49
C PRO A 763 -32.81 -39.08 -23.52
N LEU A 764 -32.92 -40.33 -23.04
CA LEU A 764 -33.45 -41.54 -23.72
C LEU A 764 -32.89 -41.96 -25.09
N GLY A 765 -32.02 -42.98 -25.10
CA GLY A 765 -31.89 -43.90 -26.23
C GLY A 765 -32.96 -44.99 -26.16
N PHE A 766 -33.86 -45.04 -27.14
CA PHE A 766 -34.73 -46.20 -27.37
C PHE A 766 -33.87 -47.42 -27.74
N GLY A 767 -34.04 -48.51 -27.00
CA GLY A 767 -33.55 -49.84 -27.40
C GLY A 767 -32.19 -50.22 -26.80
N GLY A 768 -32.18 -50.58 -25.52
CA GLY A 768 -31.07 -51.28 -24.88
C GLY A 768 -31.15 -51.19 -23.35
N THR A 769 -31.82 -52.16 -22.72
CA THR A 769 -31.67 -52.57 -21.29
C THR A 769 -31.10 -51.48 -20.35
N GLY A 770 -31.86 -50.50 -19.86
CA GLY A 770 -32.97 -50.63 -18.91
C GLY A 770 -32.50 -50.55 -17.45
N VAL A 771 -32.23 -49.33 -16.93
CA VAL A 771 -32.38 -48.89 -15.52
C VAL A 771 -32.46 -47.35 -15.51
N ASP A 772 -33.39 -46.76 -14.76
CA ASP A 772 -33.40 -45.32 -14.48
C ASP A 772 -32.11 -44.89 -13.76
N TRP A 773 -31.48 -43.80 -14.21
CA TRP A 773 -30.17 -43.29 -13.75
C TRP A 773 -30.14 -42.76 -12.30
N VAL A 774 -31.30 -42.60 -11.66
CA VAL A 774 -31.43 -42.36 -10.22
C VAL A 774 -32.18 -43.57 -9.64
N PRO A 775 -31.65 -44.24 -8.61
CA PRO A 775 -32.33 -45.33 -7.94
C PRO A 775 -33.77 -44.97 -7.57
N GLU A 776 -34.69 -45.94 -7.62
CA GLU A 776 -36.09 -45.71 -7.24
C GLU A 776 -36.21 -45.35 -5.76
N ASP A 777 -35.42 -46.01 -4.92
CA ASP A 777 -35.37 -45.81 -3.47
C ASP A 777 -33.93 -45.51 -3.03
N MET A 778 -33.70 -44.31 -2.47
CA MET A 778 -32.38 -43.88 -2.03
C MET A 778 -32.37 -43.50 -0.56
N LEU A 779 -31.51 -44.16 0.22
CA LEU A 779 -31.28 -43.87 1.64
C LEU A 779 -30.03 -42.99 1.79
N PHE A 780 -30.14 -41.87 2.48
CA PHE A 780 -29.00 -41.02 2.81
C PHE A 780 -28.81 -40.98 4.32
N VAL A 781 -27.66 -41.46 4.81
CA VAL A 781 -27.31 -41.46 6.23
C VAL A 781 -26.24 -40.40 6.46
N SER A 782 -26.59 -39.31 7.13
CA SER A 782 -25.69 -38.19 7.40
C SER A 782 -25.40 -37.99 8.88
N ALA A 783 -24.22 -37.47 9.19
CA ALA A 783 -23.90 -36.94 10.52
C ALA A 783 -23.28 -35.55 10.45
N GLY A 784 -23.84 -34.59 11.19
CA GLY A 784 -23.34 -33.21 11.27
C GLY A 784 -23.25 -32.52 9.90
N THR A 785 -22.07 -32.03 9.51
CA THR A 785 -21.83 -31.35 8.22
C THR A 785 -21.88 -32.28 7.00
N GLY A 786 -21.87 -33.60 7.22
CA GLY A 786 -22.01 -34.61 6.16
C GLY A 786 -23.38 -34.61 5.47
N ILE A 787 -24.32 -33.77 5.92
CA ILE A 787 -25.59 -33.54 5.22
C ILE A 787 -25.45 -32.65 3.98
N THR A 788 -24.36 -31.90 3.82
CA THR A 788 -24.21 -30.95 2.69
C THR A 788 -24.28 -31.58 1.29
N PRO A 789 -23.71 -32.79 1.01
CA PRO A 789 -23.95 -33.48 -0.26
C PRO A 789 -25.41 -33.92 -0.45
N PHE A 790 -26.13 -34.23 0.64
CA PHE A 790 -27.56 -34.51 0.57
C PHE A 790 -28.36 -33.26 0.18
N LEU A 791 -28.03 -32.09 0.73
CA LEU A 791 -28.69 -30.84 0.35
C LEU A 791 -28.43 -30.48 -1.11
N GLN A 792 -27.22 -30.73 -1.61
CA GLN A 792 -26.87 -30.60 -3.03
C GLN A 792 -27.72 -31.54 -3.91
N LEU A 793 -27.87 -32.81 -3.51
CA LEU A 793 -28.73 -33.78 -4.18
C LEU A 793 -30.21 -33.35 -4.15
N LEU A 794 -30.69 -32.91 -2.99
CA LEU A 794 -32.06 -32.48 -2.76
C LEU A 794 -32.42 -31.30 -3.66
N GLN A 795 -31.54 -30.31 -3.75
CA GLN A 795 -31.72 -29.17 -4.64
C GLN A 795 -31.71 -29.58 -6.11
N TYR A 796 -30.79 -30.44 -6.52
CA TYR A 796 -30.69 -30.90 -7.92
C TYR A 796 -31.92 -31.70 -8.39
N LEU A 797 -32.50 -32.54 -7.51
CA LEU A 797 -33.62 -33.41 -7.86
C LEU A 797 -34.99 -32.70 -7.76
N PHE A 798 -35.20 -31.90 -6.72
CA PHE A 798 -36.54 -31.38 -6.38
C PHE A 798 -36.68 -29.86 -6.57
N LEU A 799 -35.58 -29.10 -6.50
CA LEU A 799 -35.61 -27.64 -6.64
C LEU A 799 -34.69 -27.15 -7.78
N PRO A 800 -34.79 -27.70 -9.01
CA PRO A 800 -33.97 -27.24 -10.12
C PRO A 800 -34.39 -25.83 -10.57
N THR A 801 -33.43 -25.05 -11.07
CA THR A 801 -33.67 -23.76 -11.74
C THR A 801 -33.33 -23.88 -13.20
N SER A 802 -34.01 -23.14 -14.07
CA SER A 802 -33.81 -23.15 -15.53
C SER A 802 -34.10 -24.50 -16.21
N VAL A 803 -34.77 -25.42 -15.52
CA VAL A 803 -35.20 -26.73 -16.04
C VAL A 803 -36.74 -26.74 -16.14
N PRO A 804 -37.32 -27.28 -17.23
CA PRO A 804 -38.76 -27.40 -17.36
C PRO A 804 -39.35 -28.44 -16.40
N LEU A 805 -40.45 -28.08 -15.74
CA LEU A 805 -41.31 -28.91 -14.90
C LEU A 805 -42.71 -29.01 -15.51
N LEU A 806 -43.38 -30.14 -15.34
CA LEU A 806 -44.73 -30.37 -15.85
C LEU A 806 -45.76 -30.07 -14.76
N ALA A 807 -46.79 -29.28 -15.08
CA ALA A 807 -47.91 -29.02 -14.17
C ALA A 807 -48.80 -30.28 -14.04
N ASN A 808 -49.11 -30.67 -12.80
CA ASN A 808 -49.87 -31.88 -12.46
C ASN A 808 -51.31 -31.60 -12.02
N GLY A 809 -51.68 -30.32 -11.92
CA GLY A 809 -53.00 -29.91 -11.47
C GLY A 809 -53.23 -28.43 -11.73
N ASP A 810 -54.50 -28.08 -11.86
CA ASP A 810 -54.87 -26.70 -12.19
C ASP A 810 -54.70 -25.78 -10.97
N TYR A 811 -54.25 -24.55 -11.23
CA TYR A 811 -54.11 -23.49 -10.25
C TYR A 811 -54.68 -22.18 -10.78
N THR A 812 -55.54 -21.55 -9.97
CA THR A 812 -56.12 -20.24 -10.28
C THR A 812 -55.39 -19.15 -9.47
N PRO A 813 -54.83 -18.12 -10.13
CA PRO A 813 -54.15 -17.02 -9.44
C PRO A 813 -55.07 -16.30 -8.45
N ALA A 814 -54.61 -16.17 -7.21
CA ALA A 814 -55.24 -15.35 -6.18
C ALA A 814 -54.71 -13.92 -6.17
N MET A 815 -53.50 -13.70 -6.67
CA MET A 815 -52.82 -12.39 -6.70
C MET A 815 -52.36 -11.98 -8.10
N SER A 816 -52.07 -10.68 -8.27
CA SER A 816 -51.69 -10.10 -9.57
C SER A 816 -50.30 -10.48 -10.09
N ASP A 817 -49.44 -11.03 -9.23
CA ASP A 817 -48.10 -11.52 -9.56
C ASP A 817 -48.02 -13.05 -9.65
N GLU A 818 -49.18 -13.72 -9.69
CA GLU A 818 -49.31 -15.17 -9.85
C GLU A 818 -49.72 -15.55 -11.26
N ILE A 819 -49.30 -16.73 -11.71
CA ILE A 819 -49.64 -17.28 -13.03
C ILE A 819 -50.58 -18.47 -12.90
N ALA A 820 -51.48 -18.63 -13.87
CA ALA A 820 -52.36 -19.78 -13.93
C ALA A 820 -51.58 -21.01 -14.39
N LEU A 821 -51.88 -22.16 -13.78
CA LEU A 821 -51.37 -23.45 -14.22
C LEU A 821 -52.53 -24.32 -14.67
N HIS A 822 -52.37 -25.01 -15.79
CA HIS A 822 -53.26 -26.08 -16.20
C HIS A 822 -52.49 -27.39 -16.30
N THR A 823 -53.17 -28.50 -16.05
CA THR A 823 -52.59 -29.84 -16.12
C THR A 823 -51.97 -30.06 -17.51
N GLY A 824 -50.68 -30.39 -17.56
CA GLY A 824 -49.91 -30.55 -18.79
C GLY A 824 -49.11 -29.31 -19.24
N ASP A 825 -49.26 -28.15 -18.58
CA ASP A 825 -48.42 -26.98 -18.84
C ASP A 825 -46.96 -27.25 -18.49
N THR A 826 -46.04 -26.64 -19.25
CA THR A 826 -44.60 -26.70 -18.94
C THR A 826 -44.18 -25.38 -18.32
N VAL A 827 -43.65 -25.42 -17.09
CA VAL A 827 -43.16 -24.25 -16.36
C VAL A 827 -41.66 -24.34 -16.12
N VAL A 828 -40.95 -23.22 -16.23
CA VAL A 828 -39.52 -23.13 -15.93
C VAL A 828 -39.34 -22.26 -14.69
N VAL A 829 -38.74 -22.82 -13.65
CA VAL A 829 -38.45 -22.10 -12.41
C VAL A 829 -37.22 -21.21 -12.60
N GLN A 830 -37.34 -19.93 -12.28
CA GLN A 830 -36.22 -18.98 -12.24
C GLN A 830 -35.66 -18.83 -10.81
N HIS A 831 -36.53 -18.85 -9.80
CA HIS A 831 -36.13 -18.70 -8.40
C HIS A 831 -37.08 -19.45 -7.46
N HIS A 832 -36.54 -20.09 -6.43
CA HIS A 832 -37.30 -20.78 -5.38
C HIS A 832 -37.37 -19.90 -4.14
N TYR A 833 -38.57 -19.70 -3.58
CA TYR A 833 -38.76 -18.93 -2.35
C TYR A 833 -38.56 -19.77 -1.06
N LEU A 834 -38.40 -21.08 -1.20
CA LEU A 834 -38.19 -22.06 -0.11
C LEU A 834 -39.39 -22.24 0.84
N ASP A 835 -40.58 -21.81 0.46
CA ASP A 835 -41.83 -22.01 1.21
C ASP A 835 -42.87 -22.80 0.39
N GLY A 836 -42.44 -23.46 -0.69
CA GLY A 836 -43.30 -24.18 -1.62
C GLY A 836 -43.80 -23.33 -2.80
N TRP A 837 -43.42 -22.06 -2.86
CA TRP A 837 -43.63 -21.21 -4.03
C TRP A 837 -42.34 -21.01 -4.84
N ALA A 838 -42.51 -20.82 -6.15
CA ALA A 838 -41.44 -20.47 -7.07
C ALA A 838 -41.85 -19.32 -7.98
N LEU A 839 -40.88 -18.51 -8.39
CA LEU A 839 -41.00 -17.54 -9.45
C LEU A 839 -40.50 -18.19 -10.75
N GLY A 840 -41.26 -18.04 -11.83
CA GLY A 840 -40.82 -18.53 -13.12
C GLY A 840 -41.74 -18.16 -14.27
N ARG A 841 -41.66 -18.95 -15.33
CA ARG A 841 -42.40 -18.72 -16.56
C ARG A 841 -43.16 -19.97 -16.97
N ASN A 842 -44.45 -19.82 -17.27
CA ASN A 842 -45.17 -20.86 -17.99
C ASN A 842 -44.79 -20.76 -19.47
N VAL A 843 -44.07 -21.75 -19.96
CA VAL A 843 -43.56 -21.81 -21.34
C VAL A 843 -44.72 -22.03 -22.33
N THR A 844 -45.78 -22.72 -21.89
CA THR A 844 -46.97 -22.97 -22.70
C THR A 844 -47.76 -21.69 -22.96
N THR A 845 -48.02 -20.88 -21.92
CA THR A 845 -48.82 -19.64 -22.03
C THR A 845 -47.98 -18.41 -22.30
N GLY A 846 -46.67 -18.47 -22.02
CA GLY A 846 -45.73 -17.35 -22.11
C GLY A 846 -45.72 -16.41 -20.90
N GLU A 847 -46.61 -16.61 -19.93
CA GLU A 847 -46.77 -15.77 -18.74
C GLU A 847 -45.62 -15.94 -17.73
N GLU A 848 -45.21 -14.85 -17.09
CA GLU A 848 -44.17 -14.82 -16.05
C GLU A 848 -44.77 -14.37 -14.71
N GLY A 849 -44.47 -15.11 -13.65
CA GLY A 849 -44.94 -14.81 -12.30
C GLY A 849 -44.73 -15.98 -11.36
N ALA A 850 -45.32 -15.89 -10.17
CA ALA A 850 -45.17 -16.88 -9.13
C ALA A 850 -46.22 -17.99 -9.23
N PHE A 851 -45.84 -19.21 -8.87
CA PHE A 851 -46.72 -20.37 -8.88
C PHE A 851 -46.37 -21.37 -7.77
N PRO A 852 -47.33 -22.18 -7.30
CA PRO A 852 -47.11 -23.15 -6.25
C PRO A 852 -46.46 -24.44 -6.79
N LEU A 853 -45.36 -24.87 -6.19
CA LEU A 853 -44.62 -26.08 -6.58
C LEU A 853 -45.41 -27.39 -6.43
N PRO A 854 -46.32 -27.59 -5.44
CA PRO A 854 -47.10 -28.84 -5.37
C PRO A 854 -47.99 -29.12 -6.58
N LYS A 855 -48.27 -28.09 -7.39
CA LYS A 855 -49.03 -28.20 -8.65
C LYS A 855 -48.14 -28.61 -9.83
N THR A 856 -46.91 -29.05 -9.57
CA THR A 856 -45.96 -29.55 -10.56
C THR A 856 -45.47 -30.95 -10.21
N HIS A 857 -44.95 -31.67 -11.19
CA HIS A 857 -44.22 -32.92 -10.97
C HIS A 857 -42.74 -32.62 -10.70
N PRO A 858 -42.12 -33.28 -9.70
CA PRO A 858 -40.67 -33.21 -9.53
C PRO A 858 -39.95 -33.85 -10.72
N ARG A 859 -38.66 -33.55 -10.89
CA ARG A 859 -37.85 -34.04 -12.01
C ARG A 859 -37.67 -35.57 -12.02
N THR A 860 -37.84 -36.20 -10.86
CA THR A 860 -37.69 -37.64 -10.65
C THR A 860 -38.85 -38.21 -9.84
N SER A 861 -39.15 -39.49 -10.04
CA SER A 861 -40.06 -40.27 -9.21
C SER A 861 -39.39 -40.90 -7.98
N THR A 862 -38.07 -40.76 -7.84
CA THR A 862 -37.28 -41.32 -6.72
C THR A 862 -37.88 -40.96 -5.36
N LYS A 863 -37.93 -41.95 -4.47
CA LYS A 863 -38.17 -41.77 -3.04
C LYS A 863 -36.84 -41.63 -2.31
N LEU A 864 -36.70 -40.54 -1.58
CA LEU A 864 -35.49 -40.20 -0.86
C LEU A 864 -35.75 -40.26 0.65
N THR A 865 -35.00 -41.09 1.37
CA THR A 865 -35.07 -41.18 2.83
C THR A 865 -33.79 -40.61 3.43
N LEU A 866 -33.89 -39.56 4.24
CA LEU A 866 -32.79 -38.98 4.99
C LEU A 866 -32.80 -39.50 6.43
N LEU A 867 -31.70 -40.09 6.88
CA LEU A 867 -31.40 -40.32 8.29
C LEU A 867 -30.27 -39.38 8.73
N ASN A 868 -30.62 -38.29 9.42
CA ASN A 868 -29.68 -37.26 9.83
C ASN A 868 -29.39 -37.29 11.34
N ALA A 869 -28.15 -37.57 11.71
CA ALA A 869 -27.67 -37.57 13.08
C ALA A 869 -27.00 -36.23 13.44
N VAL A 870 -27.50 -35.57 14.49
CA VAL A 870 -26.97 -34.30 15.00
C VAL A 870 -26.83 -34.32 16.52
N HIS A 871 -25.98 -33.43 17.05
CA HIS A 871 -25.81 -33.34 18.50
C HIS A 871 -27.02 -32.68 19.16
N ALA A 872 -27.41 -31.49 18.70
CA ALA A 872 -28.56 -30.74 19.20
C ALA A 872 -29.42 -30.21 18.02
N PRO A 873 -30.69 -29.82 18.25
CA PRO A 873 -31.54 -29.26 17.19
C PRO A 873 -30.92 -28.04 16.49
N GLN A 874 -30.18 -27.19 17.23
CA GLN A 874 -29.56 -25.98 16.68
C GLN A 874 -28.34 -26.25 15.78
N ASP A 875 -27.92 -27.53 15.67
CA ASP A 875 -26.85 -27.98 14.77
C ASP A 875 -27.38 -28.49 13.42
N MET A 876 -28.70 -28.51 13.22
CA MET A 876 -29.29 -28.91 11.94
C MET A 876 -28.93 -27.90 10.84
N ILE A 877 -28.53 -28.39 9.68
CA ILE A 877 -28.08 -27.61 8.53
C ILE A 877 -29.07 -27.81 7.38
N GLY A 878 -29.50 -26.73 6.74
CA GLY A 878 -30.36 -26.77 5.55
C GLY A 878 -31.81 -27.17 5.80
N THR A 879 -32.34 -26.87 7.00
CA THR A 879 -33.75 -27.14 7.33
C THR A 879 -34.71 -26.42 6.39
N ASP A 880 -34.37 -25.20 5.96
CA ASP A 880 -35.14 -24.44 4.98
C ASP A 880 -35.30 -25.17 3.63
N LEU A 881 -34.24 -25.81 3.12
CA LEU A 881 -34.32 -26.62 1.90
C LEU A 881 -35.13 -27.91 2.10
N ILE A 882 -34.95 -28.57 3.25
CA ILE A 882 -35.67 -29.80 3.59
C ILE A 882 -37.17 -29.50 3.72
N ASP A 883 -37.52 -28.45 4.46
CA ASP A 883 -38.90 -28.01 4.66
C ASP A 883 -39.54 -27.59 3.33
N ALA A 884 -38.81 -26.87 2.47
CA ALA A 884 -39.29 -26.50 1.14
C ALA A 884 -39.68 -27.73 0.30
N VAL A 885 -38.88 -28.80 0.32
CA VAL A 885 -39.18 -30.03 -0.42
C VAL A 885 -40.28 -30.85 0.25
N LEU A 886 -40.31 -30.94 1.59
CA LEU A 886 -41.42 -31.59 2.31
C LEU A 886 -42.75 -30.88 2.04
N LEU A 887 -42.75 -29.56 1.94
CA LEU A 887 -43.92 -28.76 1.57
C LEU A 887 -44.30 -28.92 0.10
N SER A 888 -43.34 -29.08 -0.80
CA SER A 888 -43.61 -29.16 -2.25
C SER A 888 -43.99 -30.58 -2.70
N TYR A 889 -43.26 -31.59 -2.23
CA TYR A 889 -43.33 -32.98 -2.68
C TYR A 889 -43.28 -33.98 -1.50
N PRO A 890 -44.27 -33.94 -0.57
CA PRO A 890 -44.24 -34.72 0.67
C PRO A 890 -44.18 -36.24 0.47
N ARG A 891 -44.59 -36.76 -0.70
CA ARG A 891 -44.55 -38.21 -1.01
C ARG A 891 -43.17 -38.72 -1.45
N HIS A 892 -42.24 -37.82 -1.78
CA HIS A 892 -40.93 -38.18 -2.34
C HIS A 892 -39.78 -38.05 -1.34
N LEU A 893 -40.01 -37.40 -0.19
CA LEU A 893 -38.98 -37.18 0.82
C LEU A 893 -39.47 -37.62 2.20
N GLN A 894 -38.72 -38.52 2.82
CA GLN A 894 -38.90 -38.91 4.21
C GLN A 894 -37.67 -38.52 5.02
N VAL A 895 -37.88 -37.93 6.20
CA VAL A 895 -36.78 -37.43 7.03
C VAL A 895 -36.87 -38.00 8.44
N HIS A 896 -35.76 -38.58 8.89
CA HIS A 896 -35.53 -39.11 10.22
C HIS A 896 -34.36 -38.36 10.87
N HIS A 897 -34.62 -37.64 11.95
CA HIS A 897 -33.63 -36.92 12.74
C HIS A 897 -33.26 -37.68 14.00
N VAL A 898 -31.97 -37.89 14.25
CA VAL A 898 -31.46 -38.51 15.47
C VAL A 898 -30.66 -37.48 16.27
N ILE A 899 -31.12 -37.16 17.48
CA ILE A 899 -30.57 -36.07 18.28
C ILE A 899 -29.97 -36.63 19.58
N SER A 900 -28.66 -36.47 19.75
CA SER A 900 -27.94 -37.08 20.89
C SER A 900 -28.13 -36.35 22.23
N LEU A 901 -28.28 -35.02 22.23
CA LEU A 901 -28.37 -34.22 23.44
C LEU A 901 -29.82 -34.14 23.94
N ARG A 902 -30.01 -34.20 25.27
CA ARG A 902 -31.35 -34.25 25.88
C ARG A 902 -32.02 -32.88 26.04
N GLU A 903 -31.24 -31.80 25.99
CA GLU A 903 -31.68 -30.42 26.19
C GLU A 903 -31.91 -29.70 24.85
N GLY A 904 -33.08 -29.06 24.72
CA GLY A 904 -33.48 -28.32 23.52
C GLY A 904 -34.98 -28.48 23.26
N ASP A 905 -35.62 -27.42 22.78
CA ASP A 905 -37.00 -27.49 22.32
C ASP A 905 -37.03 -28.28 21.01
N VAL A 906 -37.77 -29.41 20.99
CA VAL A 906 -37.92 -30.30 19.83
C VAL A 906 -39.23 -29.99 19.10
N GLN A 907 -39.96 -28.95 19.54
CA GLN A 907 -41.19 -28.51 18.88
C GLN A 907 -40.84 -27.88 17.52
N ASN A 908 -41.62 -28.21 16.49
CA ASN A 908 -41.53 -27.68 15.12
C ASN A 908 -40.32 -28.14 14.27
N ILE A 909 -39.84 -29.38 14.45
CA ILE A 909 -38.91 -30.02 13.52
C ILE A 909 -39.70 -30.89 12.54
N SER A 910 -39.52 -30.68 11.24
CA SER A 910 -40.16 -31.50 10.21
C SER A 910 -39.57 -32.92 10.16
N GLY A 911 -40.44 -33.92 9.99
CA GLY A 911 -40.04 -35.34 9.93
C GLY A 911 -40.06 -36.06 11.29
N PHE A 912 -39.55 -37.30 11.31
CA PHE A 912 -39.51 -38.16 12.49
C PHE A 912 -38.32 -37.81 13.37
N VAL A 913 -38.50 -37.67 14.69
CA VAL A 913 -37.42 -37.33 15.62
C VAL A 913 -37.18 -38.44 16.64
N TYR A 914 -35.94 -38.90 16.73
CA TYR A 914 -35.47 -39.92 17.65
C TYR A 914 -34.42 -39.32 18.60
N ARG A 915 -34.44 -39.75 19.87
CA ARG A 915 -33.47 -39.31 20.88
C ARG A 915 -32.36 -40.34 21.07
N GLY A 916 -31.13 -39.87 21.21
CA GLY A 916 -29.94 -40.70 21.45
C GLY A 916 -29.03 -40.79 20.23
N HIS A 917 -28.38 -41.94 20.05
CA HIS A 917 -27.50 -42.21 18.92
C HIS A 917 -28.21 -43.07 17.88
N VAL A 918 -27.70 -43.10 16.66
CA VAL A 918 -28.22 -44.00 15.62
C VAL A 918 -28.05 -45.44 16.11
N CYS A 919 -29.16 -46.15 16.23
CA CYS A 919 -29.21 -47.54 16.65
C CYS A 919 -29.94 -48.37 15.59
N GLU A 920 -29.79 -49.70 15.67
CA GLU A 920 -30.37 -50.63 14.71
C GLU A 920 -31.88 -50.46 14.55
N ALA A 921 -32.62 -50.18 15.64
CA ALA A 921 -34.07 -49.97 15.57
C ALA A 921 -34.45 -48.72 14.76
N VAL A 922 -33.68 -47.62 14.90
CA VAL A 922 -33.93 -46.38 14.14
C VAL A 922 -33.53 -46.56 12.68
N LEU A 923 -32.40 -47.22 12.43
CA LEU A 923 -31.96 -47.53 11.08
C LEU A 923 -32.96 -48.46 10.39
N ALA A 924 -33.51 -49.45 11.10
CA ALA A 924 -34.57 -50.31 10.59
C ALA A 924 -35.81 -49.50 10.16
N GLN A 925 -36.25 -48.52 10.96
CA GLN A 925 -37.36 -47.64 10.60
C GLN A 925 -37.09 -46.80 9.34
N ALA A 926 -35.86 -46.32 9.16
CA ALA A 926 -35.47 -45.57 7.95
C ALA A 926 -35.34 -46.49 6.72
N VAL A 927 -35.05 -47.78 6.91
CA VAL A 927 -34.95 -48.78 5.85
C VAL A 927 -36.32 -49.41 5.53
N SER A 928 -37.25 -49.49 6.48
CA SER A 928 -38.52 -50.22 6.39
C SER A 928 -39.73 -49.38 5.98
N SER A 929 -39.54 -48.13 5.56
CA SER A 929 -40.63 -47.23 5.24
C SER A 929 -41.41 -47.67 3.98
N GLU A 930 -42.57 -48.27 4.23
CA GLU A 930 -43.66 -48.67 3.32
C GLU A 930 -43.38 -49.76 2.29
N SER A 931 -43.26 -51.00 2.77
CA SER A 931 -43.69 -52.19 2.02
C SER A 931 -44.90 -52.83 2.69
N THR A 932 -46.11 -52.33 2.40
CA THR A 932 -47.35 -53.08 2.69
C THR A 932 -47.65 -54.03 1.54
N GLY A 933 -47.24 -55.30 1.68
CA GLY A 933 -47.75 -56.45 0.93
C GLY A 933 -46.88 -56.95 -0.23
N ASP A 934 -46.57 -58.25 -0.19
CA ASP A 934 -46.23 -59.24 -1.25
C ASP A 934 -45.23 -58.92 -2.39
N GLU A 935 -44.70 -57.70 -2.55
CA GLU A 935 -43.73 -57.32 -3.60
C GLU A 935 -42.25 -57.29 -3.11
N GLU A 936 -41.89 -58.10 -2.11
CA GLU A 936 -40.62 -57.99 -1.38
C GLU A 936 -39.39 -58.56 -2.12
N THR A 937 -39.61 -59.33 -3.20
CA THR A 937 -38.53 -60.00 -3.96
C THR A 937 -38.12 -59.30 -5.26
N GLU A 938 -39.01 -58.55 -5.93
CA GLU A 938 -38.66 -57.85 -7.18
C GLU A 938 -38.06 -56.44 -6.96
N ARG A 939 -38.43 -55.72 -5.88
CA ARG A 939 -37.91 -54.37 -5.58
C ARG A 939 -36.48 -54.30 -5.03
N ARG A 940 -35.82 -55.43 -4.76
CA ARG A 940 -34.43 -55.42 -4.26
C ARG A 940 -33.40 -54.89 -5.27
N SER A 941 -33.74 -54.77 -6.55
CA SER A 941 -32.79 -54.37 -7.61
C SER A 941 -32.63 -52.86 -7.84
N GLY A 942 -33.25 -51.99 -7.02
CA GLY A 942 -33.26 -50.53 -7.21
C GLY A 942 -32.96 -49.68 -5.97
N ARG A 943 -32.36 -50.25 -4.91
CA ARG A 943 -32.07 -49.54 -3.65
C ARG A 943 -30.61 -49.08 -3.60
N HIS A 944 -30.35 -47.85 -3.21
CA HIS A 944 -28.99 -47.33 -3.03
C HIS A 944 -28.86 -46.55 -1.71
N ALA A 945 -27.76 -46.70 -1.00
CA ALA A 945 -27.49 -46.01 0.25
C ALA A 945 -26.23 -45.15 0.17
N VAL A 946 -26.31 -43.90 0.63
CA VAL A 946 -25.16 -43.00 0.72
C VAL A 946 -24.90 -42.66 2.19
N VAL A 947 -23.66 -42.76 2.63
CA VAL A 947 -23.25 -42.47 4.01
C VAL A 947 -22.23 -41.34 4.01
N CYS A 948 -22.48 -40.28 4.79
CA CYS A 948 -21.54 -39.16 4.92
C CYS A 948 -21.51 -38.57 6.34
N GLY A 949 -20.34 -38.61 6.96
CA GLY A 949 -20.12 -38.19 8.34
C GLY A 949 -18.67 -38.43 8.77
N PRO A 950 -18.39 -38.36 10.08
CA PRO A 950 -17.06 -38.69 10.62
C PRO A 950 -16.62 -40.11 10.22
N PRO A 951 -15.31 -40.38 10.02
CA PRO A 951 -14.83 -41.68 9.54
C PRO A 951 -15.35 -42.88 10.33
N GLN A 952 -15.35 -42.79 11.67
CA GLN A 952 -15.88 -43.84 12.56
C GLN A 952 -17.39 -44.06 12.39
N PHE A 953 -18.15 -42.99 12.12
CA PHE A 953 -19.58 -43.07 11.84
C PHE A 953 -19.84 -43.73 10.49
N ASN A 954 -19.08 -43.33 9.45
CA ASN A 954 -19.19 -43.92 8.12
C ASN A 954 -18.97 -45.43 8.14
N SER A 955 -17.86 -45.89 8.72
CA SER A 955 -17.55 -47.32 8.82
C SER A 955 -18.66 -48.09 9.54
N ALA A 956 -19.12 -47.59 10.69
CA ALA A 956 -20.17 -48.24 11.46
C ALA A 956 -21.49 -48.34 10.69
N MET A 957 -21.90 -47.31 9.95
CA MET A 957 -23.15 -47.32 9.19
C MET A 957 -23.07 -48.24 7.97
N VAL A 958 -21.95 -48.23 7.24
CA VAL A 958 -21.74 -49.13 6.09
C VAL A 958 -21.80 -50.59 6.54
N ASP A 959 -21.15 -50.94 7.66
CA ASP A 959 -21.21 -52.30 8.22
C ASP A 959 -22.64 -52.71 8.59
N GLN A 960 -23.42 -51.84 9.24
CA GLN A 960 -24.81 -52.16 9.58
C GLN A 960 -25.66 -52.40 8.31
N LEU A 961 -25.52 -51.54 7.29
CA LEU A 961 -26.30 -51.64 6.05
C LEU A 961 -26.02 -52.96 5.31
N ILE A 962 -24.75 -53.33 5.19
CA ILE A 962 -24.35 -54.56 4.47
C ILE A 962 -24.72 -55.80 5.27
N TYR A 963 -24.26 -55.90 6.52
CA TYR A 963 -24.36 -57.16 7.28
C TYR A 963 -25.72 -57.39 7.94
N LYS A 964 -26.50 -56.35 8.24
CA LYS A 964 -27.80 -56.49 8.93
C LYS A 964 -29.01 -56.18 8.07
N PHE A 965 -28.89 -55.24 7.12
CA PHE A 965 -30.00 -54.82 6.26
C PHE A 965 -29.90 -55.35 4.82
N GLY A 966 -28.86 -56.15 4.52
CA GLY A 966 -28.76 -56.92 3.27
C GLY A 966 -28.45 -56.09 2.03
N TYR A 967 -27.88 -54.88 2.18
CA TYR A 967 -27.37 -54.10 1.05
C TYR A 967 -26.14 -54.79 0.44
N GLN A 968 -26.00 -54.77 -0.90
CA GLN A 968 -24.75 -55.20 -1.52
C GLN A 968 -23.69 -54.10 -1.39
N SER A 969 -22.41 -54.48 -1.43
CA SER A 969 -21.31 -53.50 -1.34
C SER A 969 -21.31 -52.49 -2.49
N THR A 970 -21.88 -52.85 -3.65
CA THR A 970 -22.07 -51.96 -4.81
C THR A 970 -23.18 -50.93 -4.61
N ASP A 971 -24.11 -51.20 -3.69
CA ASP A 971 -25.30 -50.39 -3.45
C ASP A 971 -25.06 -49.36 -2.33
N VAL A 972 -23.88 -49.37 -1.71
CA VAL A 972 -23.50 -48.46 -0.62
C VAL A 972 -22.31 -47.59 -1.01
N THR A 973 -22.52 -46.27 -0.96
CA THR A 973 -21.51 -45.26 -1.28
C THR A 973 -21.12 -44.48 -0.03
N ALA A 974 -19.84 -44.48 0.35
CA ALA A 974 -19.34 -43.70 1.48
C ALA A 974 -18.57 -42.46 1.01
N LEU A 975 -19.04 -41.28 1.43
CA LEU A 975 -18.39 -39.99 1.17
C LEU A 975 -17.52 -39.59 2.38
N THR A 976 -16.27 -39.23 2.13
CA THR A 976 -15.28 -38.93 3.19
C THR A 976 -14.86 -37.46 3.17
N SER A 977 -14.35 -36.96 4.31
CA SER A 977 -13.79 -35.61 4.40
C SER A 977 -12.38 -35.48 3.81
N ASP A 978 -11.71 -36.61 3.55
CA ASP A 978 -10.28 -36.66 3.24
C ASP A 978 -10.02 -36.83 1.73
N SER A 979 -11.02 -37.35 1.01
CA SER A 979 -11.01 -37.52 -0.45
C SER A 979 -12.34 -37.06 -1.04
N PRO A 980 -12.33 -36.36 -2.19
CA PRO A 980 -13.54 -36.03 -2.92
C PRO A 980 -14.10 -37.23 -3.71
N TYR A 981 -13.32 -38.32 -3.86
CA TYR A 981 -13.74 -39.55 -4.54
C TYR A 981 -14.38 -40.53 -3.54
N TRP A 982 -15.37 -41.28 -4.01
CA TRP A 982 -16.09 -42.23 -3.16
C TRP A 982 -15.27 -43.50 -2.96
N TYR A 983 -15.56 -44.22 -1.87
CA TYR A 983 -14.98 -45.54 -1.62
C TYR A 983 -16.07 -46.61 -1.62
N HIS A 984 -15.84 -47.69 -2.37
CA HIS A 984 -16.54 -48.96 -2.16
C HIS A 984 -15.81 -49.75 -1.07
N HIS A 985 -16.54 -50.39 -0.16
CA HIS A 985 -16.04 -51.04 1.06
C HIS A 985 -15.13 -52.28 0.81
N LEU A 986 -14.52 -52.45 -0.36
CA LEU A 986 -13.68 -53.62 -0.68
C LEU A 986 -12.20 -53.32 -0.98
N GLU A 987 -11.76 -52.05 -1.04
CA GLU A 987 -10.37 -51.76 -1.44
C GLU A 987 -9.46 -51.17 -0.34
N SER A 988 -9.96 -50.75 0.83
CA SER A 988 -9.13 -50.00 1.79
C SER A 988 -9.01 -50.56 3.22
N CYS A 989 -9.36 -51.82 3.48
CA CYS A 989 -9.15 -52.47 4.78
C CYS A 989 -7.99 -53.47 4.81
N ASN A 990 -7.01 -53.33 3.93
CA ASN A 990 -5.68 -53.95 4.08
C ASN A 990 -4.63 -52.84 4.25
N GLY A 991 -4.31 -52.52 5.49
CA GLY A 991 -3.28 -51.53 5.86
C GLY A 991 -3.21 -51.33 7.36
#